data_AF-A0A9W9CAW8-F1
#
_entry.id   AF-A0A9W9CAW8-F1
#
_cell.length_a   1.000
_cell.length_b   1.000
_cell.length_c   1.000
_cell.angle_alpha   90.00
_cell.angle_beta   90.00
_cell.angle_gamma   90.00
#
_symmetry.space_group_name_H-M   'P 1'
#
loop_
_entity.id
_entity.type
_entity.pdbx_description
1 polymer ?
#
loop_
_entity_poly.entity_id
_entity_poly.type
_entity_poly.pdbx_seq_one_letter_code
_entity_poly.pdbx_strand_id
1 'polypeptide(L)'
;MATIIRVPCSSANIGPGFDVIGLALSMYLEVQLTVTKQESSSHSLNCRITYEGVNAESVPLVAEDNLITRTAVYVLRCHGIRAFPTETHVHVKNPIPLGRGLGSSAAAIVAGVNLANEVGNLQLSKARMLDFCLMEERHPDNVAAALYGGFVGTYLNELSPEDLDRMEIPLSEVLPEPAGGKDTGLQPPQPPKDIGHYTKYKWSSEIKCICIIPQFEVSTAKARGVLPESYSRKDIVFNMQRLAVLTTALGQSPPDPSMIYTAMQDKIHQPYRRGLIPGLTEILQSVTPQSHPGLLGICLSGAGPTILALATSNFETIANHLLGEFKKEGIICDWKLLELAEDGTTVERPSESPAAGTPVQPEEALTYASSGVSIDAGNDLVKGIKALTAATRRPGADGKIGGFGGLLDLEAAGYTEPPILVGAIDGIGTKVKIAFEMGKHDTVGIDLVAMNVNDLVVQGAEPLMFLDYYACSKLDVESAVKFVEGVANGCRLSGAALVGGETAEMPGIYQQGEYDAGGCAIGAIKKGATILPDTAAMAPGDVLLGLASSGVHSNGFSLVRRIIEKKGLSFHDTAPWSANETVGGSLLTPTRIYVKPLLAATRKGLIKGMAHITGGGLLENIPRMLPDSLAAELDAKAWPVLDVFKWLKEAGRLEDAEFCRTFNTGLGMVLVVSEDKVRTTTEILQEYGEQVYRIGRLTKRADEECTVQNMDVWR
;
A
#
# COMPACT_ATOMS: atom_id res chain seq x y z
N MET A 1 -8.24 34.98 -14.35
CA MET A 1 -7.03 34.13 -14.48
C MET A 1 -7.48 32.74 -14.92
N ALA A 2 -6.65 31.98 -15.64
CA ALA A 2 -7.03 30.68 -16.19
C ALA A 2 -6.55 29.53 -15.29
N THR A 3 -7.36 28.48 -15.18
CA THR A 3 -6.91 27.17 -14.65
C THR A 3 -6.08 26.47 -15.71
N ILE A 4 -4.96 25.83 -15.35
CA ILE A 4 -4.06 25.15 -16.30
C ILE A 4 -4.02 23.67 -15.96
N ILE A 5 -4.43 22.82 -16.88
CA ILE A 5 -4.27 21.36 -16.78
C ILE A 5 -3.04 20.98 -17.61
N ARG A 6 -2.08 20.28 -17.01
CA ARG A 6 -0.83 19.87 -17.68
C ARG A 6 -0.75 18.35 -17.68
N VAL A 7 -0.60 17.76 -18.86
CA VAL A 7 -0.58 16.31 -19.06
C VAL A 7 0.71 15.92 -19.78
N PRO A 8 1.59 15.10 -19.19
CA PRO A 8 2.80 14.65 -19.86
C PRO A 8 2.46 13.73 -21.03
N CYS A 9 3.33 13.72 -22.03
CA CYS A 9 3.28 12.74 -23.10
C CYS A 9 3.69 11.37 -22.57
N SER A 10 3.27 10.31 -23.27
CA SER A 10 3.59 8.95 -22.87
C SER A 10 4.32 8.19 -23.97
N SER A 11 5.27 7.35 -23.58
CA SER A 11 5.81 6.29 -24.41
C SER A 11 5.39 4.96 -23.82
N ALA A 12 4.86 4.05 -24.62
CA ALA A 12 4.39 2.76 -24.13
C ALA A 12 4.84 1.61 -25.02
N ASN A 13 4.44 0.37 -24.73
CA ASN A 13 4.98 -0.82 -25.41
C ASN A 13 6.53 -0.91 -25.35
N ILE A 14 7.11 -0.50 -24.21
CA ILE A 14 8.56 -0.39 -24.03
C ILE A 14 9.21 -1.77 -24.10
N GLY A 15 9.89 -2.06 -25.20
CA GLY A 15 10.48 -3.36 -25.48
C GLY A 15 9.45 -4.49 -25.33
N PRO A 16 9.64 -5.47 -24.43
CA PRO A 16 8.70 -6.57 -24.21
C PRO A 16 7.39 -6.13 -23.51
N GLY A 17 7.27 -4.89 -23.03
CA GLY A 17 6.13 -4.42 -22.23
C GLY A 17 4.87 -4.06 -23.01
N PHE A 18 4.49 -4.87 -24.01
CA PHE A 18 3.32 -4.64 -24.86
C PHE A 18 2.03 -4.53 -24.04
N ASP A 19 1.27 -3.44 -24.19
CA ASP A 19 0.03 -3.09 -23.47
C ASP A 19 0.13 -3.08 -21.93
N VAL A 20 1.34 -3.15 -21.38
CA VAL A 20 1.58 -3.23 -19.93
C VAL A 20 2.42 -2.06 -19.44
N ILE A 21 3.50 -1.73 -20.17
CA ILE A 21 4.52 -0.80 -19.68
C ILE A 21 4.39 0.56 -20.36
N GLY A 22 4.33 1.61 -19.53
CA GLY A 22 4.30 3.00 -19.94
C GLY A 22 5.34 3.86 -19.22
N LEU A 23 5.81 4.90 -19.89
CA LEU A 23 6.69 5.96 -19.38
C LEU A 23 6.02 7.31 -19.62
N ALA A 24 5.88 8.10 -18.56
CA ALA A 24 5.52 9.51 -18.70
C ALA A 24 6.77 10.33 -18.97
N LEU A 25 6.76 11.17 -20.01
CA LEU A 25 7.94 11.92 -20.44
C LEU A 25 7.71 13.43 -20.32
N SER A 26 8.80 14.17 -20.11
CA SER A 26 8.84 15.60 -19.76
C SER A 26 8.48 16.56 -20.92
N MET A 27 7.40 16.28 -21.64
CA MET A 27 6.80 17.13 -22.66
C MET A 27 5.29 17.15 -22.42
N TYR A 28 4.71 18.33 -22.25
CA TYR A 28 3.36 18.46 -21.71
C TYR A 28 2.38 19.05 -22.71
N LEU A 29 1.22 18.43 -22.84
CA LEU A 29 0.02 19.08 -23.36
C LEU A 29 -0.55 19.95 -22.23
N GLU A 30 -0.79 21.22 -22.51
CA GLU A 30 -1.39 22.16 -21.56
C GLU A 30 -2.77 22.61 -22.05
N VAL A 31 -3.77 22.54 -21.18
CA VAL A 31 -5.11 23.07 -21.41
C VAL A 31 -5.33 24.24 -20.46
N GLN A 32 -5.39 25.44 -21.02
CA GLN A 32 -5.73 26.67 -20.31
C GLN A 32 -7.24 26.88 -20.38
N LEU A 33 -7.88 26.80 -19.22
CA LEU A 33 -9.31 26.89 -19.02
C LEU A 33 -9.67 28.29 -18.50
N THR A 34 -10.51 29.00 -19.25
CA THR A 34 -11.14 30.25 -18.80
C THR A 34 -12.66 30.09 -18.81
N VAL A 35 -13.29 30.23 -17.65
CA VAL A 35 -14.75 30.16 -17.50
C VAL A 35 -15.30 31.57 -17.33
N THR A 36 -16.31 31.95 -18.11
CA THR A 36 -16.98 33.25 -17.98
C THR A 36 -18.18 33.16 -17.03
N LYS A 37 -18.76 34.32 -16.65
CA LYS A 37 -20.01 34.37 -15.87
C LYS A 37 -21.27 34.17 -16.73
N GLN A 38 -21.11 34.00 -18.04
CA GLN A 38 -22.22 33.89 -18.96
C GLN A 38 -22.71 32.44 -19.03
N GLU A 39 -23.99 32.22 -18.78
CA GLU A 39 -24.58 30.87 -18.75
C GLU A 39 -24.72 30.26 -20.16
N SER A 40 -24.74 31.07 -21.23
CA SER A 40 -24.94 30.60 -22.60
C SER A 40 -24.03 31.32 -23.61
N SER A 41 -23.36 30.57 -24.48
CA SER A 41 -22.49 31.06 -25.55
C SER A 41 -23.13 30.87 -26.93
N SER A 42 -22.65 31.62 -27.93
CA SER A 42 -22.95 31.36 -29.35
C SER A 42 -22.14 30.18 -29.92
N HIS A 43 -21.16 29.67 -29.17
CA HIS A 43 -20.34 28.52 -29.55
C HIS A 43 -21.04 27.19 -29.20
N SER A 44 -20.84 26.16 -30.04
CA SER A 44 -21.34 24.80 -29.82
C SER A 44 -20.96 24.27 -28.43
N LEU A 45 -21.86 23.56 -27.76
CA LEU A 45 -21.65 23.01 -26.41
C LEU A 45 -21.23 24.03 -25.34
N ASN A 46 -21.49 25.32 -25.56
CA ASN A 46 -21.07 26.40 -24.66
C ASN A 46 -19.54 26.55 -24.55
N CYS A 47 -18.79 26.04 -25.54
CA CYS A 47 -17.34 25.95 -25.48
C CYS A 47 -16.67 26.49 -26.73
N ARG A 48 -15.79 27.49 -26.55
CA ARG A 48 -14.83 27.92 -27.56
C ARG A 48 -13.53 27.18 -27.37
N ILE A 49 -12.97 26.62 -28.44
CA ILE A 49 -11.64 26.00 -28.41
C ILE A 49 -10.67 26.77 -29.31
N THR A 50 -9.44 26.96 -28.83
CA THR A 50 -8.31 27.48 -29.62
C THR A 50 -7.10 26.58 -29.41
N TYR A 51 -6.26 26.42 -30.42
CA TYR A 51 -5.15 25.47 -30.39
C TYR A 51 -3.86 26.13 -30.89
N GLU A 52 -2.75 25.86 -30.21
CA GLU A 52 -1.39 26.12 -30.71
C GLU A 52 -0.51 24.90 -30.48
N GLY A 53 0.45 24.67 -31.38
CA GLY A 53 1.38 23.54 -31.29
C GLY A 53 1.51 22.76 -32.59
N VAL A 54 1.94 21.50 -32.46
CA VAL A 54 2.22 20.63 -33.61
C VAL A 54 0.90 20.27 -34.30
N ASN A 55 0.92 20.29 -35.64
CA ASN A 55 -0.22 19.97 -36.51
C ASN A 55 -1.50 20.82 -36.24
N ALA A 56 -1.37 22.09 -35.82
CA ALA A 56 -2.51 22.95 -35.51
C ALA A 56 -3.57 23.05 -36.61
N GLU A 57 -3.16 22.97 -37.88
CA GLU A 57 -4.07 23.06 -39.04
C GLU A 57 -4.99 21.84 -39.19
N SER A 58 -4.63 20.69 -38.61
CA SER A 58 -5.40 19.44 -38.73
C SER A 58 -6.26 19.14 -37.49
N VAL A 59 -6.26 20.02 -36.49
CA VAL A 59 -7.00 19.81 -35.24
C VAL A 59 -8.37 20.51 -35.34
N PRO A 60 -9.49 19.79 -35.14
CA PRO A 60 -10.81 20.42 -35.15
C PRO A 60 -10.92 21.49 -34.06
N LEU A 61 -11.41 22.68 -34.44
CA LEU A 61 -11.67 23.82 -33.54
C LEU A 61 -13.16 23.99 -33.20
N VAL A 62 -13.95 22.95 -33.47
CA VAL A 62 -15.35 22.85 -33.04
C VAL A 62 -15.38 21.90 -31.85
N ALA A 63 -16.03 22.31 -30.75
CA ALA A 63 -16.03 21.55 -29.51
C ALA A 63 -16.65 20.14 -29.65
N GLU A 64 -17.57 19.96 -30.60
CA GLU A 64 -18.20 18.67 -30.92
C GLU A 64 -17.26 17.69 -31.62
N ASP A 65 -16.20 18.18 -32.27
CA ASP A 65 -15.28 17.38 -33.10
C ASP A 65 -13.92 17.16 -32.44
N ASN A 66 -13.52 18.07 -31.54
CA ASN A 66 -12.23 17.99 -30.86
C ASN A 66 -12.21 16.94 -29.75
N LEU A 67 -11.18 16.07 -29.73
CA LEU A 67 -11.08 14.96 -28.79
C LEU A 67 -11.14 15.40 -27.33
N ILE A 68 -10.42 16.44 -26.91
CA ILE A 68 -10.37 16.90 -25.52
C ILE A 68 -11.77 17.32 -25.03
N THR A 69 -12.47 18.12 -25.83
CA THR A 69 -13.81 18.62 -25.46
C THR A 69 -14.86 17.54 -25.59
N ARG A 70 -14.74 16.61 -26.55
CA ARG A 70 -15.62 15.43 -26.67
C ARG A 70 -15.50 14.51 -25.46
N THR A 71 -14.27 14.19 -25.04
CA THR A 71 -14.03 13.41 -23.82
C THR A 71 -14.62 14.13 -22.60
N ALA A 72 -14.40 15.45 -22.49
CA ALA A 72 -14.96 16.22 -21.39
C ALA A 72 -16.50 16.15 -21.36
N VAL A 73 -17.14 16.33 -22.52
CA VAL A 73 -18.60 16.29 -22.67
C VAL A 73 -19.15 14.88 -22.38
N TYR A 74 -18.44 13.82 -22.75
CA TYR A 74 -18.81 12.45 -22.37
C TYR A 74 -18.85 12.28 -20.85
N VAL A 75 -17.80 12.72 -20.14
CA VAL A 75 -17.74 12.64 -18.67
C VAL A 75 -18.82 13.51 -18.02
N LEU A 76 -19.05 14.73 -18.51
CA LEU A 76 -20.13 15.61 -18.03
C LEU A 76 -21.50 14.96 -18.21
N ARG A 77 -21.77 14.35 -19.38
CA ARG A 77 -23.05 13.70 -19.67
C ARG A 77 -23.29 12.47 -18.81
N CYS A 78 -22.25 11.72 -18.46
CA CYS A 78 -22.34 10.64 -17.46
C CYS A 78 -22.85 11.14 -16.10
N HIS A 79 -22.63 12.43 -15.79
CA HIS A 79 -23.07 13.12 -14.58
C HIS A 79 -24.30 14.02 -14.80
N GLY A 80 -25.04 13.83 -15.90
CA GLY A 80 -26.28 14.57 -16.17
C GLY A 80 -26.08 15.99 -16.73
N ILE A 81 -24.85 16.39 -17.03
CA ILE A 81 -24.51 17.71 -17.59
C ILE A 81 -24.38 17.59 -19.11
N ARG A 82 -25.26 18.24 -19.88
CA ARG A 82 -25.38 18.03 -21.35
C ARG A 82 -24.29 18.69 -22.19
N ALA A 83 -23.82 19.85 -21.73
CA ALA A 83 -22.84 20.72 -22.38
C ALA A 83 -22.02 21.43 -21.28
N PHE A 84 -21.02 22.23 -21.64
CA PHE A 84 -20.25 22.97 -20.63
C PHE A 84 -21.20 23.88 -19.81
N PRO A 85 -21.20 23.82 -18.46
CA PRO A 85 -22.21 24.48 -17.62
C PRO A 85 -22.32 25.99 -17.82
N THR A 86 -21.21 26.63 -18.15
CA THR A 86 -21.08 28.05 -18.44
C THR A 86 -20.15 28.24 -19.64
N GLU A 87 -20.19 29.41 -20.26
CA GLU A 87 -19.34 29.69 -21.41
C GLU A 87 -17.87 29.49 -21.04
N THR A 88 -17.27 28.54 -21.75
CA THR A 88 -15.94 28.02 -21.45
C THR A 88 -15.03 28.26 -22.65
N HIS A 89 -13.86 28.85 -22.39
CA HIS A 89 -12.77 28.93 -23.37
C HIS A 89 -11.67 27.94 -22.99
N VAL A 90 -11.45 26.98 -23.88
CA VAL A 90 -10.41 25.95 -23.80
C VAL A 90 -9.30 26.33 -24.77
N HIS A 91 -8.15 26.78 -24.26
CA HIS A 91 -6.98 27.03 -25.07
C HIS A 91 -5.96 25.91 -24.88
N VAL A 92 -5.69 25.15 -25.94
CA VAL A 92 -4.81 23.98 -25.95
C VAL A 92 -3.44 24.36 -26.50
N LYS A 93 -2.39 24.03 -25.74
CA LYS A 93 -0.99 24.10 -26.17
C LYS A 93 -0.44 22.69 -26.22
N ASN A 94 -0.23 22.15 -27.42
CA ASN A 94 0.19 20.76 -27.57
C ASN A 94 1.49 20.63 -28.39
N PRO A 95 2.65 20.48 -27.71
CA PRO A 95 3.92 20.19 -28.36
C PRO A 95 4.07 18.71 -28.73
N ILE A 96 3.13 17.84 -28.35
CA ILE A 96 3.20 16.39 -28.57
C ILE A 96 2.83 16.08 -30.02
N PRO A 97 3.69 15.41 -30.80
CA PRO A 97 3.40 15.10 -32.19
C PRO A 97 2.25 14.07 -32.34
N LEU A 98 1.25 14.40 -33.15
CA LEU A 98 0.08 13.54 -33.42
C LEU A 98 0.49 12.30 -34.22
N GLY A 99 -0.12 11.15 -33.92
CA GLY A 99 0.06 9.92 -34.72
C GLY A 99 1.49 9.34 -34.75
N ARG A 100 2.39 9.82 -33.88
CA ARG A 100 3.83 9.50 -33.96
C ARG A 100 4.36 8.57 -32.87
N GLY A 101 3.55 8.20 -31.89
CA GLY A 101 3.94 7.23 -30.85
C GLY A 101 4.39 7.84 -29.52
N LEU A 102 4.11 9.13 -29.29
CA LEU A 102 4.35 9.82 -28.02
C LEU A 102 3.04 10.09 -27.23
N GLY A 103 2.05 9.21 -27.38
CA GLY A 103 0.87 9.24 -26.49
C GLY A 103 -0.02 10.48 -26.61
N SER A 104 -0.02 11.20 -27.73
CA SER A 104 -0.82 12.44 -27.84
C SER A 104 -2.33 12.21 -27.66
N SER A 105 -2.87 11.08 -28.11
CA SER A 105 -4.27 10.71 -27.89
C SER A 105 -4.56 10.49 -26.40
N ALA A 106 -3.71 9.72 -25.71
CA ALA A 106 -3.84 9.48 -24.27
C ALA A 106 -3.76 10.78 -23.47
N ALA A 107 -2.81 11.66 -23.81
CA ALA A 107 -2.69 12.96 -23.16
C ALA A 107 -3.95 13.83 -23.38
N ALA A 108 -4.54 13.79 -24.57
CA ALA A 108 -5.78 14.51 -24.88
C ALA A 108 -7.00 13.94 -24.13
N ILE A 109 -7.13 12.61 -24.03
CA ILE A 109 -8.20 11.95 -23.27
C ILE A 109 -8.08 12.29 -21.78
N VAL A 110 -6.89 12.13 -21.20
CA VAL A 110 -6.63 12.48 -19.79
C VAL A 110 -6.90 13.97 -19.53
N ALA A 111 -6.51 14.85 -20.45
CA ALA A 111 -6.82 16.27 -20.37
C ALA A 111 -8.34 16.54 -20.44
N GLY A 112 -9.07 15.83 -21.29
CA GLY A 112 -10.53 15.94 -21.41
C GLY A 112 -11.27 15.50 -20.14
N VAL A 113 -10.85 14.39 -19.53
CA VAL A 113 -11.42 13.92 -18.25
C VAL A 113 -11.14 14.93 -17.13
N ASN A 114 -9.92 15.47 -17.04
CA ASN A 114 -9.59 16.52 -16.07
C ASN A 114 -10.37 17.82 -16.35
N LEU A 115 -10.53 18.19 -17.61
CA LEU A 115 -11.32 19.35 -18.02
C LEU A 115 -12.77 19.23 -17.55
N ALA A 116 -13.42 18.07 -17.76
CA ALA A 116 -14.76 17.81 -17.25
C ALA A 116 -14.83 17.90 -15.73
N ASN A 117 -13.83 17.35 -15.04
CA ASN A 117 -13.77 17.40 -13.59
C ASN A 117 -13.74 18.84 -13.06
N GLU A 118 -12.95 19.70 -13.70
CA GLU A 118 -12.84 21.12 -13.31
C GLU A 118 -14.09 21.92 -13.66
N VAL A 119 -14.59 21.84 -14.90
CA VAL A 119 -15.76 22.64 -15.32
C VAL A 119 -17.08 22.14 -14.71
N GLY A 120 -17.19 20.85 -14.45
CA GLY A 120 -18.36 20.22 -13.85
C GLY A 120 -18.32 20.16 -12.32
N ASN A 121 -17.19 20.55 -11.69
CA ASN A 121 -16.94 20.39 -10.26
C ASN A 121 -17.27 18.98 -9.74
N LEU A 122 -16.81 17.96 -10.48
CA LEU A 122 -17.23 16.56 -10.29
C LEU A 122 -16.52 15.84 -9.14
N GLN A 123 -15.38 16.37 -8.68
CA GLN A 123 -14.57 15.82 -7.58
C GLN A 123 -14.16 14.35 -7.79
N LEU A 124 -13.83 13.99 -9.04
CA LEU A 124 -13.39 12.64 -9.40
C LEU A 124 -12.00 12.34 -8.81
N SER A 125 -11.82 11.14 -8.26
CA SER A 125 -10.50 10.64 -7.88
C SER A 125 -9.68 10.27 -9.13
N LYS A 126 -8.33 10.27 -9.06
CA LYS A 126 -7.50 9.79 -10.19
C LYS A 126 -7.86 8.37 -10.62
N ALA A 127 -8.19 7.47 -9.68
CA ALA A 127 -8.66 6.13 -10.01
C ALA A 127 -9.95 6.16 -10.84
N ARG A 128 -10.92 7.01 -10.47
CA ARG A 128 -12.13 7.15 -11.25
C ARG A 128 -11.90 7.81 -12.61
N MET A 129 -10.96 8.75 -12.69
CA MET A 129 -10.53 9.34 -13.96
C MET A 129 -9.89 8.29 -14.88
N LEU A 130 -9.12 7.35 -14.31
CA LEU A 130 -8.55 6.23 -15.07
C LEU A 130 -9.66 5.39 -15.70
N ASP A 131 -10.73 5.05 -14.98
CA ASP A 131 -11.87 4.31 -15.56
C ASP A 131 -12.49 5.01 -16.77
N PHE A 132 -12.68 6.34 -16.68
CA PHE A 132 -13.18 7.14 -17.80
C PHE A 132 -12.19 7.15 -18.98
N CYS A 133 -10.89 7.25 -18.70
CA CYS A 133 -9.86 7.19 -19.73
C CYS A 133 -9.84 5.81 -20.40
N LEU A 134 -9.94 4.72 -19.63
CA LEU A 134 -9.91 3.35 -20.14
C LEU A 134 -11.15 2.97 -20.97
N MET A 135 -12.26 3.65 -20.70
CA MET A 135 -13.47 3.52 -21.52
C MET A 135 -13.27 4.09 -22.93
N GLU A 136 -12.48 5.15 -23.09
CA GLU A 136 -12.15 5.72 -24.41
C GLU A 136 -10.92 5.08 -25.05
N GLU A 137 -9.91 4.74 -24.24
CA GLU A 137 -8.66 4.11 -24.66
C GLU A 137 -8.44 2.81 -23.89
N ARG A 138 -8.74 1.68 -24.54
CA ARG A 138 -8.65 0.33 -23.96
C ARG A 138 -7.22 -0.14 -23.62
N HIS A 139 -6.21 0.70 -23.85
CA HIS A 139 -4.81 0.37 -23.59
C HIS A 139 -4.35 1.14 -22.35
N PRO A 140 -4.14 0.46 -21.22
CA PRO A 140 -3.93 1.14 -19.95
C PRO A 140 -2.55 1.79 -19.84
N ASP A 141 -1.57 1.29 -20.58
CA ASP A 141 -0.16 1.69 -20.51
C ASP A 141 0.07 3.19 -20.77
N ASN A 142 -0.56 3.77 -21.79
CA ASN A 142 -0.40 5.18 -22.14
C ASN A 142 -1.17 6.10 -21.19
N VAL A 143 -2.45 5.81 -20.95
CA VAL A 143 -3.32 6.65 -20.11
C VAL A 143 -2.87 6.66 -18.65
N ALA A 144 -2.43 5.51 -18.12
CA ALA A 144 -1.91 5.45 -16.76
C ALA A 144 -0.60 6.24 -16.64
N ALA A 145 0.30 6.13 -17.62
CA ALA A 145 1.53 6.92 -17.63
C ALA A 145 1.22 8.43 -17.66
N ALA A 146 0.35 8.89 -18.56
CA ALA A 146 -0.03 10.29 -18.65
C ALA A 146 -0.74 10.81 -17.38
N LEU A 147 -1.60 10.00 -16.76
CA LEU A 147 -2.39 10.39 -15.59
C LEU A 147 -1.57 10.37 -14.28
N TYR A 148 -0.79 9.32 -14.06
CA TYR A 148 -0.08 9.08 -12.80
C TYR A 148 1.39 9.48 -12.82
N GLY A 149 2.04 9.52 -13.98
CA GLY A 149 3.44 9.85 -14.10
C GLY A 149 4.38 8.68 -13.81
N GLY A 150 5.66 8.89 -14.09
CA GLY A 150 6.73 7.95 -13.81
C GLY A 150 6.80 6.77 -14.79
N PHE A 151 7.42 5.69 -14.33
CA PHE A 151 7.54 4.41 -15.02
C PHE A 151 6.50 3.45 -14.46
N VAL A 152 5.51 3.09 -15.28
CA VAL A 152 4.33 2.36 -14.82
C VAL A 152 4.18 0.99 -15.48
N GLY A 153 3.64 0.06 -14.70
CA GLY A 153 3.09 -1.21 -15.18
C GLY A 153 1.59 -1.23 -14.97
N THR A 154 0.86 -1.81 -15.90
CA THR A 154 -0.60 -1.78 -15.92
C THR A 154 -1.20 -3.13 -16.28
N TYR A 155 -2.42 -3.37 -15.80
CA TYR A 155 -3.24 -4.51 -16.21
C TYR A 155 -4.72 -4.16 -16.10
N LEU A 156 -5.55 -4.88 -16.85
CA LEU A 156 -7.01 -4.77 -16.81
C LEU A 156 -7.57 -5.88 -15.93
N ASN A 157 -8.63 -5.59 -15.17
CA ASN A 157 -9.31 -6.59 -14.37
C ASN A 157 -10.25 -7.46 -15.23
N GLU A 158 -10.50 -8.69 -14.77
CA GLU A 158 -11.64 -9.46 -15.25
C GLU A 158 -12.92 -8.79 -14.76
N LEU A 159 -13.77 -8.38 -15.70
CA LEU A 159 -15.03 -7.72 -15.40
C LEU A 159 -16.15 -8.75 -15.23
N SER A 160 -17.21 -8.36 -14.52
CA SER A 160 -18.40 -9.20 -14.38
C SER A 160 -19.02 -9.50 -15.76
N PRO A 161 -19.73 -10.63 -15.95
CA PRO A 161 -20.46 -10.90 -17.20
C PRO A 161 -21.41 -9.77 -17.60
N GLU A 162 -22.01 -9.08 -16.62
CA GLU A 162 -22.91 -7.94 -16.83
C GLU A 162 -22.19 -6.69 -17.36
N ASP A 163 -20.92 -6.49 -16.96
CA ASP A 163 -20.05 -5.42 -17.48
C ASP A 163 -19.33 -5.82 -18.78
N LEU A 164 -19.11 -7.12 -19.01
CA LEU A 164 -18.64 -7.68 -20.29
C LEU A 164 -19.69 -7.53 -21.39
N ASP A 165 -20.97 -7.80 -21.10
CA ASP A 165 -22.11 -7.56 -22.01
C ASP A 165 -22.25 -6.06 -22.37
N ARG A 166 -21.84 -5.16 -21.46
CA ARG A 166 -21.73 -3.71 -21.74
C ARG A 166 -20.52 -3.36 -22.60
N MET A 167 -19.47 -4.18 -22.56
CA MET A 167 -18.22 -4.03 -23.33
C MET A 167 -18.25 -4.67 -24.72
N GLU A 168 -19.17 -5.62 -24.97
CA GLU A 168 -19.34 -6.30 -26.26
C GLU A 168 -19.76 -5.37 -27.40
N ILE A 169 -20.13 -4.13 -27.10
CA ILE A 169 -20.23 -3.10 -28.13
C ILE A 169 -18.80 -2.57 -28.37
N PRO A 170 -18.18 -2.80 -29.55
CA PRO A 170 -16.95 -2.10 -29.91
C PRO A 170 -17.20 -0.60 -29.74
N LEU A 171 -16.30 0.20 -29.16
CA LEU A 171 -16.56 1.65 -29.04
C LEU A 171 -16.58 2.39 -30.40
N SER A 172 -16.22 1.70 -31.50
CA SER A 172 -16.59 2.14 -32.86
C SER A 172 -18.11 2.07 -33.13
N GLU A 173 -18.89 1.44 -32.26
CA GLU A 173 -20.34 1.19 -32.37
C GLU A 173 -21.16 1.70 -31.15
N VAL A 174 -20.56 1.94 -29.96
CA VAL A 174 -21.26 2.68 -28.87
C VAL A 174 -21.50 4.14 -29.29
N LEU A 175 -20.72 4.63 -30.24
CA LEU A 175 -20.88 5.93 -30.82
C LEU A 175 -20.54 5.85 -32.32
N PRO A 176 -21.53 5.81 -33.24
CA PRO A 176 -21.22 6.06 -34.65
C PRO A 176 -20.55 7.44 -34.75
N GLU A 177 -19.59 7.57 -35.67
CA GLU A 177 -19.02 8.89 -35.95
C GLU A 177 -20.14 9.91 -36.22
N PRO A 178 -20.13 11.08 -35.54
CA PRO A 178 -19.15 11.55 -34.56
C PRO A 178 -19.56 11.23 -33.11
N ALA A 179 -18.64 10.58 -32.40
CA ALA A 179 -18.81 10.09 -31.05
C ALA A 179 -18.63 11.18 -29.97
N GLY A 180 -19.65 11.51 -29.18
CA GLY A 180 -19.52 12.37 -27.98
C GLY A 180 -19.80 13.87 -28.20
N GLY A 181 -19.77 14.36 -29.44
CA GLY A 181 -20.19 15.73 -29.76
C GLY A 181 -21.71 15.89 -29.74
N LYS A 182 -22.42 14.99 -30.43
CA LYS A 182 -23.86 15.08 -30.64
C LYS A 182 -24.66 14.71 -29.39
N ASP A 183 -25.56 15.57 -28.95
CA ASP A 183 -26.48 15.25 -27.85
C ASP A 183 -27.62 14.38 -28.37
N THR A 184 -27.68 13.13 -27.91
CA THR A 184 -28.73 12.18 -28.30
C THR A 184 -29.95 12.24 -27.40
N GLY A 185 -29.92 13.05 -26.34
CA GLY A 185 -30.95 13.04 -25.30
C GLY A 185 -30.90 11.82 -24.37
N LEU A 186 -29.98 10.87 -24.58
CA LEU A 186 -29.75 9.73 -23.69
C LEU A 186 -28.61 10.04 -22.71
N GLN A 187 -28.65 9.44 -21.52
CA GLN A 187 -27.52 9.46 -20.59
C GLN A 187 -26.54 8.34 -20.98
N PRO A 188 -25.26 8.66 -21.29
CA PRO A 188 -24.28 7.62 -21.60
C PRO A 188 -24.08 6.67 -20.42
N PRO A 189 -23.77 5.39 -20.67
CA PRO A 189 -23.42 4.46 -19.61
C PRO A 189 -22.17 4.94 -18.88
N GLN A 190 -22.20 4.89 -17.55
CA GLN A 190 -21.01 5.15 -16.76
C GLN A 190 -20.02 3.98 -16.94
N PRO A 191 -18.71 4.25 -17.06
CA PRO A 191 -17.71 3.20 -17.06
C PRO A 191 -17.84 2.34 -15.79
N PRO A 192 -17.61 1.01 -15.87
CA PRO A 192 -17.41 0.18 -14.68
C PRO A 192 -16.35 0.80 -13.76
N LYS A 193 -16.40 0.44 -12.47
CA LYS A 193 -15.33 0.83 -11.54
C LYS A 193 -14.23 -0.21 -11.60
N ASP A 194 -13.01 0.25 -11.37
CA ASP A 194 -11.82 -0.61 -11.28
C ASP A 194 -11.56 -1.38 -12.58
N ILE A 195 -11.65 -0.70 -13.74
CA ILE A 195 -11.41 -1.32 -15.07
C ILE A 195 -9.96 -1.77 -15.21
N GLY A 196 -9.03 -0.98 -14.67
CA GLY A 196 -7.61 -1.26 -14.73
C GLY A 196 -6.85 -0.75 -13.52
N HIS A 197 -5.75 -1.42 -13.23
CA HIS A 197 -4.83 -1.06 -12.18
C HIS A 197 -3.46 -0.71 -12.74
N TYR A 198 -2.71 0.05 -11.95
CA TYR A 198 -1.34 0.38 -12.25
C TYR A 198 -0.46 0.16 -11.02
N THR A 199 0.83 0.03 -11.27
CA THR A 199 1.89 0.14 -10.28
C THR A 199 2.98 1.06 -10.82
N LYS A 200 3.63 1.83 -9.95
CA LYS A 200 4.83 2.58 -10.30
C LYS A 200 6.06 1.75 -9.96
N TYR A 201 6.89 1.52 -10.95
CA TYR A 201 8.20 0.91 -10.77
C TYR A 201 9.23 1.96 -10.39
N LYS A 202 10.36 1.51 -9.86
CA LYS A 202 11.52 2.37 -9.62
C LYS A 202 12.14 2.76 -10.97
N TRP A 203 12.64 3.98 -11.04
CA TRP A 203 13.38 4.50 -12.17
C TRP A 203 14.73 5.05 -11.71
N SER A 204 15.80 4.72 -12.43
CA SER A 204 17.10 5.33 -12.19
C SER A 204 17.15 6.72 -12.80
N SER A 205 17.40 7.74 -11.96
CA SER A 205 17.48 9.15 -12.37
C SER A 205 18.62 9.44 -13.37
N GLU A 206 19.55 8.50 -13.53
CA GLU A 206 20.64 8.58 -14.52
C GLU A 206 20.15 8.32 -15.94
N ILE A 207 18.98 7.69 -16.11
CA ILE A 207 18.42 7.31 -17.41
C ILE A 207 17.63 8.47 -18.01
N LYS A 208 17.98 8.85 -19.24
CA LYS A 208 17.24 9.80 -20.08
C LYS A 208 16.73 9.12 -21.36
N CYS A 209 15.70 9.70 -21.95
CA CYS A 209 14.99 9.18 -23.11
C CYS A 209 15.31 10.00 -24.36
N ILE A 210 16.04 9.41 -25.30
CA ILE A 210 16.25 9.96 -26.64
C ILE A 210 15.08 9.50 -27.51
N CYS A 211 14.22 10.44 -27.90
CA CYS A 211 13.07 10.17 -28.77
C CYS A 211 13.38 10.63 -30.19
N ILE A 212 13.53 9.71 -31.14
CA ILE A 212 13.65 10.01 -32.58
C ILE A 212 12.24 10.01 -33.17
N ILE A 213 11.83 11.11 -33.79
CA ILE A 213 10.45 11.40 -34.18
C ILE A 213 10.40 11.57 -35.70
N PRO A 214 10.01 10.52 -36.44
CA PRO A 214 9.82 10.61 -37.88
C PRO A 214 8.68 11.55 -38.29
N GLN A 215 8.84 12.23 -39.43
CA GLN A 215 7.85 13.14 -40.01
C GLN A 215 6.78 12.39 -40.83
N PHE A 216 6.24 11.30 -40.29
CA PHE A 216 5.08 10.59 -40.83
C PHE A 216 4.29 9.93 -39.69
N GLU A 217 3.06 9.51 -39.97
CA GLU A 217 2.15 8.99 -38.95
C GLU A 217 1.84 7.51 -39.18
N VAL A 218 1.64 6.77 -38.09
CA VAL A 218 1.11 5.41 -38.10
C VAL A 218 -0.04 5.36 -37.12
N SER A 219 -1.24 5.03 -37.61
CA SER A 219 -2.41 4.91 -36.74
C SER A 219 -2.33 3.68 -35.85
N THR A 220 -2.87 3.78 -34.63
CA THR A 220 -2.93 2.65 -33.68
C THR A 220 -3.63 1.44 -34.28
N ALA A 221 -4.72 1.65 -35.03
CA ALA A 221 -5.45 0.59 -35.71
C ALA A 221 -4.55 -0.17 -36.72
N LYS A 222 -3.79 0.55 -37.55
CA LYS A 222 -2.86 -0.06 -38.52
C LYS A 222 -1.73 -0.82 -37.80
N ALA A 223 -1.19 -0.24 -36.74
CA ALA A 223 -0.12 -0.85 -35.93
C ALA A 223 -0.56 -2.12 -35.18
N ARG A 224 -1.85 -2.24 -34.85
CA ARG A 224 -2.44 -3.46 -34.26
C ARG A 224 -2.84 -4.48 -35.33
N GLY A 225 -3.35 -4.03 -36.47
CA GLY A 225 -3.80 -4.92 -37.55
C GLY A 225 -2.69 -5.76 -38.20
N VAL A 226 -1.41 -5.44 -37.95
CA VAL A 226 -0.27 -6.25 -38.40
C VAL A 226 0.17 -7.31 -37.38
N LEU A 227 -0.38 -7.29 -36.16
CA LEU A 227 -0.06 -8.28 -35.13
C LEU A 227 -0.76 -9.61 -35.45
N PRO A 228 -0.12 -10.76 -35.15
CA PRO A 228 -0.73 -12.05 -35.41
C PRO A 228 -1.86 -12.34 -34.41
N GLU A 229 -2.82 -13.17 -34.82
CA GLU A 229 -3.88 -13.65 -33.92
C GLU A 229 -3.37 -14.61 -32.84
N SER A 230 -2.20 -15.22 -33.05
CA SER A 230 -1.58 -16.13 -32.10
C SER A 230 -0.05 -16.03 -32.11
N TYR A 231 0.53 -16.36 -30.96
CA TYR A 231 1.98 -16.34 -30.75
C TYR A 231 2.49 -17.73 -30.39
N SER A 232 3.74 -18.02 -30.77
CA SER A 232 4.38 -19.25 -30.34
C SER A 232 4.66 -19.20 -28.83
N ARG A 233 4.51 -20.34 -28.15
CA ARG A 233 4.89 -20.47 -26.72
C ARG A 233 6.33 -19.98 -26.47
N LYS A 234 7.24 -20.24 -27.41
CA LYS A 234 8.65 -19.83 -27.32
C LYS A 234 8.79 -18.32 -27.26
N ASP A 235 8.03 -17.60 -28.08
CA ASP A 235 8.13 -16.15 -28.17
C ASP A 235 7.44 -15.46 -26.99
N ILE A 236 6.31 -15.99 -26.51
CA ILE A 236 5.69 -15.52 -25.26
C ILE A 236 6.62 -15.71 -24.06
N VAL A 237 7.19 -16.90 -23.87
CA VAL A 237 8.15 -17.17 -22.78
C VAL A 237 9.37 -16.25 -22.87
N PHE A 238 9.91 -16.05 -24.08
CA PHE A 238 11.02 -15.14 -24.33
C PHE A 238 10.70 -13.71 -23.87
N ASN A 239 9.48 -13.25 -24.14
CA ASN A 239 9.03 -11.91 -23.83
C ASN A 239 8.74 -11.73 -22.34
N MET A 240 8.08 -12.71 -21.69
CA MET A 240 7.81 -12.70 -20.25
C MET A 240 9.09 -12.65 -19.41
N GLN A 241 10.10 -13.43 -19.79
CA GLN A 241 11.42 -13.42 -19.12
C GLN A 241 12.03 -12.01 -19.12
N ARG A 242 11.94 -11.33 -20.26
CA ARG A 242 12.51 -10.00 -20.46
C ARG A 242 11.74 -8.92 -19.74
N LEU A 243 10.41 -8.98 -19.81
CA LEU A 243 9.54 -8.08 -19.07
C LEU A 243 9.83 -8.14 -17.57
N ALA A 244 9.92 -9.34 -16.98
CA ALA A 244 10.21 -9.52 -15.56
C ALA A 244 11.58 -8.93 -15.13
N VAL A 245 12.58 -9.00 -16.01
CA VAL A 245 13.90 -8.39 -15.77
C VAL A 245 13.87 -6.88 -15.97
N LEU A 246 13.21 -6.41 -17.03
CA LEU A 246 13.21 -4.99 -17.44
C LEU A 246 12.64 -4.07 -16.36
N THR A 247 11.51 -4.46 -15.74
CA THR A 247 10.85 -3.66 -14.69
C THR A 247 11.73 -3.43 -13.47
N THR A 248 12.68 -4.33 -13.21
CA THR A 248 13.65 -4.20 -12.11
C THR A 248 14.92 -3.50 -12.58
N ALA A 249 15.44 -3.86 -13.75
CA ALA A 249 16.71 -3.34 -14.27
C ALA A 249 16.69 -1.83 -14.48
N LEU A 250 15.57 -1.26 -14.94
CA LEU A 250 15.43 0.19 -15.13
C LEU A 250 15.41 0.99 -13.82
N GLY A 251 15.21 0.33 -12.68
CA GLY A 251 15.26 0.95 -11.34
C GLY A 251 16.60 0.80 -10.62
N GLN A 252 17.59 0.13 -11.22
CA GLN A 252 18.90 -0.08 -10.61
C GLN A 252 19.84 1.10 -10.85
N SER A 253 20.64 1.44 -9.84
CA SER A 253 21.71 2.44 -9.94
C SER A 253 23.03 1.82 -9.44
N PRO A 254 24.09 1.82 -10.26
CA PRO A 254 24.12 2.31 -11.65
C PRO A 254 23.33 1.39 -12.61
N PRO A 255 22.74 1.92 -13.71
CA PRO A 255 22.07 1.10 -14.72
C PRO A 255 23.03 0.11 -15.39
N ASP A 256 22.62 -1.15 -15.56
CA ASP A 256 23.38 -2.16 -16.31
C ASP A 256 23.02 -2.13 -17.81
N PRO A 257 23.92 -1.66 -18.70
CA PRO A 257 23.62 -1.53 -20.12
C PRO A 257 23.37 -2.88 -20.83
N SER A 258 24.09 -3.94 -20.43
CA SER A 258 23.97 -5.24 -21.06
C SER A 258 22.64 -5.91 -20.69
N MET A 259 22.26 -5.78 -19.41
CA MET A 259 21.00 -6.30 -18.91
C MET A 259 19.81 -5.55 -19.52
N ILE A 260 19.82 -4.22 -19.50
CA ILE A 260 18.71 -3.40 -20.04
C ILE A 260 18.56 -3.64 -21.55
N TYR A 261 19.65 -3.63 -22.32
CA TYR A 261 19.59 -3.83 -23.77
C TYR A 261 19.01 -5.21 -24.14
N THR A 262 19.41 -6.24 -23.39
CA THR A 262 18.90 -7.61 -23.59
C THR A 262 17.43 -7.73 -23.16
N ALA A 263 17.05 -7.07 -22.07
CA ALA A 263 15.70 -7.05 -21.53
C ALA A 263 14.73 -6.22 -22.39
N MET A 264 15.20 -5.27 -23.19
CA MET A 264 14.36 -4.50 -24.11
C MET A 264 14.04 -5.22 -25.43
N GLN A 265 14.61 -6.40 -25.67
CA GLN A 265 14.31 -7.16 -26.88
C GLN A 265 12.88 -7.70 -26.88
N ASP A 266 12.17 -7.48 -27.97
CA ASP A 266 10.76 -7.84 -28.10
C ASP A 266 10.54 -8.90 -29.19
N LYS A 267 9.52 -9.73 -28.98
CA LYS A 267 9.02 -10.66 -29.99
C LYS A 267 7.52 -10.61 -30.21
N ILE A 268 6.80 -9.75 -29.49
CA ILE A 268 5.34 -9.72 -29.53
C ILE A 268 4.82 -8.67 -30.52
N HIS A 269 5.48 -7.51 -30.66
CA HIS A 269 4.92 -6.41 -31.46
C HIS A 269 5.88 -5.78 -32.46
N GLN A 270 7.13 -5.53 -32.10
CA GLN A 270 8.11 -4.85 -32.96
C GLN A 270 8.40 -5.62 -34.25
N PRO A 271 8.62 -6.96 -34.24
CA PRO A 271 8.92 -7.71 -35.46
C PRO A 271 7.80 -7.64 -36.50
N TYR A 272 6.55 -7.57 -36.03
CA TYR A 272 5.36 -7.53 -36.89
C TYR A 272 5.09 -6.12 -37.43
N ARG A 273 5.56 -5.08 -36.72
CA ARG A 273 5.43 -3.67 -37.12
C ARG A 273 6.51 -3.20 -38.10
N ARG A 274 7.52 -4.03 -38.40
CA ARG A 274 8.59 -3.68 -39.35
C ARG A 274 8.11 -3.26 -40.74
N GLY A 275 6.94 -3.74 -41.19
CA GLY A 275 6.35 -3.36 -42.48
C GLY A 275 5.72 -1.96 -42.48
N LEU A 276 5.56 -1.33 -41.31
CA LEU A 276 4.94 -0.01 -41.16
C LEU A 276 5.97 1.11 -41.05
N ILE A 277 7.20 0.77 -40.67
CA ILE A 277 8.27 1.72 -40.39
C ILE A 277 9.49 1.28 -41.21
N PRO A 278 9.80 1.99 -42.31
CA PRO A 278 10.94 1.64 -43.16
C PRO A 278 12.25 1.61 -42.36
N GLY A 279 13.05 0.57 -42.58
CA GLY A 279 14.34 0.37 -41.89
C GLY A 279 14.27 0.03 -40.41
N LEU A 280 13.08 -0.27 -39.83
CA LEU A 280 12.96 -0.48 -38.37
C LEU A 280 13.92 -1.53 -37.82
N THR A 281 14.12 -2.64 -38.53
CA THR A 281 14.97 -3.73 -38.05
C THR A 281 16.42 -3.28 -38.00
N GLU A 282 16.86 -2.60 -39.06
CA GLU A 282 18.20 -2.07 -39.24
C GLU A 282 18.48 -0.97 -38.21
N ILE A 283 17.52 -0.08 -37.95
CA ILE A 283 17.62 1.01 -36.97
C ILE A 283 17.74 0.45 -35.54
N LEU A 284 16.93 -0.53 -35.16
CA LEU A 284 17.01 -1.12 -33.82
C LEU A 284 18.30 -1.93 -33.60
N GLN A 285 18.94 -2.41 -34.68
CA GLN A 285 20.18 -3.19 -34.63
C GLN A 285 21.44 -2.37 -34.89
N SER A 286 21.32 -1.11 -35.33
CA SER A 286 22.47 -0.27 -35.67
C SER A 286 23.26 0.20 -34.44
N VAL A 287 22.60 0.24 -33.28
CA VAL A 287 23.17 0.67 -32.01
C VAL A 287 23.14 -0.44 -30.96
N THR A 288 24.22 -0.57 -30.20
CA THR A 288 24.35 -1.49 -29.06
C THR A 288 25.13 -0.78 -27.94
N PRO A 289 25.03 -1.20 -26.68
CA PRO A 289 25.85 -0.64 -25.61
C PRO A 289 27.36 -0.76 -25.88
N GLN A 290 27.77 -1.78 -26.65
CA GLN A 290 29.17 -1.99 -27.04
C GLN A 290 29.61 -1.02 -28.13
N SER A 291 28.76 -0.75 -29.13
CA SER A 291 29.09 0.16 -30.24
C SER A 291 28.87 1.64 -29.89
N HIS A 292 27.97 1.92 -28.95
CA HIS A 292 27.57 3.27 -28.55
C HIS A 292 27.59 3.38 -27.02
N PRO A 293 28.75 3.73 -26.42
CA PRO A 293 28.85 3.93 -24.97
C PRO A 293 27.80 4.91 -24.46
N GLY A 294 27.19 4.61 -23.32
CA GLY A 294 26.10 5.41 -22.74
C GLY A 294 24.70 4.95 -23.15
N LEU A 295 24.54 4.18 -24.24
CA LEU A 295 23.28 3.53 -24.59
C LEU A 295 22.97 2.39 -23.62
N LEU A 296 21.73 2.33 -23.13
CA LEU A 296 21.20 1.26 -22.31
C LEU A 296 20.26 0.33 -23.09
N GLY A 297 19.46 0.87 -24.00
CA GLY A 297 18.53 0.08 -24.78
C GLY A 297 17.75 0.91 -25.79
N ILE A 298 17.10 0.24 -26.74
CA ILE A 298 16.37 0.87 -27.84
C ILE A 298 15.13 0.06 -28.19
N CYS A 299 14.01 0.74 -28.45
CA CYS A 299 12.74 0.12 -28.81
C CYS A 299 11.84 1.08 -29.60
N LEU A 300 10.71 0.56 -30.07
CA LEU A 300 9.63 1.36 -30.64
C LEU A 300 8.81 2.01 -29.51
N SER A 301 8.43 3.28 -29.70
CA SER A 301 7.56 4.01 -28.77
C SER A 301 6.09 3.88 -29.18
N GLY A 302 5.32 3.12 -28.41
CA GLY A 302 3.89 2.98 -28.57
C GLY A 302 3.51 2.28 -29.88
N ALA A 303 2.45 2.75 -30.53
CA ALA A 303 1.98 2.26 -31.82
C ALA A 303 2.51 3.06 -33.03
N GLY A 304 3.19 4.18 -32.77
CA GLY A 304 3.68 5.08 -33.81
C GLY A 304 5.13 4.79 -34.22
N PRO A 305 5.67 5.55 -35.19
CA PRO A 305 7.02 5.37 -35.72
C PRO A 305 8.18 5.90 -34.86
N THR A 306 7.91 6.58 -33.74
CA THR A 306 8.98 7.09 -32.87
C THR A 306 9.85 5.96 -32.31
N ILE A 307 11.17 6.15 -32.36
CA ILE A 307 12.15 5.27 -31.73
C ILE A 307 12.56 5.87 -30.39
N LEU A 308 12.47 5.07 -29.33
CA LEU A 308 12.90 5.43 -27.98
C LEU A 308 14.23 4.71 -27.67
N ALA A 309 15.28 5.49 -27.44
CA ALA A 309 16.54 4.99 -26.91
C ALA A 309 16.76 5.49 -25.48
N LEU A 310 17.06 4.58 -24.56
CA LEU A 310 17.41 4.87 -23.18
C LEU A 310 18.93 4.99 -23.07
N ALA A 311 19.42 6.05 -22.43
CA ALA A 311 20.85 6.30 -22.31
C ALA A 311 21.18 7.08 -21.02
N THR A 312 22.44 6.99 -20.57
CA THR A 312 22.98 7.79 -19.45
C THR A 312 23.89 8.92 -19.91
N SER A 313 24.43 8.84 -21.12
CA SER A 313 25.36 9.81 -21.71
C SER A 313 25.41 9.69 -23.24
N ASN A 314 26.20 10.54 -23.89
CA ASN A 314 26.40 10.55 -25.36
C ASN A 314 25.11 10.71 -26.19
N PHE A 315 24.14 11.43 -25.64
CA PHE A 315 22.80 11.56 -26.21
C PHE A 315 22.80 12.06 -27.67
N GLU A 316 23.52 13.14 -27.96
CA GLU A 316 23.59 13.71 -29.31
C GLU A 316 24.23 12.76 -30.31
N THR A 317 25.29 12.05 -29.91
CA THR A 317 25.99 11.10 -30.77
C THR A 317 25.07 9.93 -31.13
N ILE A 318 24.37 9.37 -30.15
CA ILE A 318 23.39 8.29 -30.36
C ILE A 318 22.25 8.80 -31.25
N ALA A 319 21.70 9.99 -30.97
CA ALA A 319 20.62 10.56 -31.74
C ALA A 319 21.02 10.79 -33.21
N ASN A 320 22.17 11.43 -33.45
CA ASN A 320 22.68 11.69 -34.79
C ASN A 320 22.93 10.40 -35.60
N HIS A 321 23.37 9.32 -34.95
CA HIS A 321 23.48 8.02 -35.60
C HIS A 321 22.10 7.51 -36.06
N LEU A 322 21.11 7.50 -35.17
CA LEU A 322 19.76 7.03 -35.49
C LEU A 322 19.06 7.90 -36.55
N LEU A 323 19.26 9.22 -36.54
CA LEU A 323 18.83 10.13 -37.60
C LEU A 323 19.47 9.77 -38.95
N GLY A 324 20.76 9.40 -38.93
CA GLY A 324 21.49 8.93 -40.11
C GLY A 324 20.88 7.67 -40.72
N GLU A 325 20.45 6.71 -39.89
CA GLU A 325 19.80 5.50 -40.36
C GLU A 325 18.43 5.79 -41.01
N PHE A 326 17.59 6.61 -40.39
CA PHE A 326 16.33 7.04 -41.02
C PHE A 326 16.55 7.82 -42.33
N LYS A 327 17.61 8.62 -42.41
CA LYS A 327 17.96 9.35 -43.63
C LYS A 327 18.30 8.42 -44.80
N LYS A 328 18.86 7.22 -44.56
CA LYS A 328 19.11 6.23 -45.61
C LYS A 328 17.81 5.71 -46.23
N GLU A 329 16.74 5.66 -45.44
CA GLU A 329 15.38 5.33 -45.87
C GLU A 329 14.63 6.55 -46.46
N GLY A 330 15.28 7.71 -46.58
CA GLY A 330 14.67 8.93 -47.09
C GLY A 330 13.68 9.59 -46.12
N ILE A 331 13.74 9.23 -44.84
CA ILE A 331 12.81 9.73 -43.82
C ILE A 331 13.45 10.90 -43.06
N ILE A 332 12.71 11.99 -42.96
CA ILE A 332 13.08 13.16 -42.15
C ILE A 332 12.60 12.90 -40.72
N CYS A 333 13.51 13.08 -39.76
CA CYS A 333 13.24 12.91 -38.34
C CYS A 333 13.74 14.12 -37.55
N ASP A 334 13.00 14.47 -36.51
CA ASP A 334 13.52 15.30 -35.41
C ASP A 334 13.90 14.41 -34.24
N TRP A 335 14.60 14.95 -33.25
CA TRP A 335 14.81 14.25 -31.99
C TRP A 335 14.66 15.16 -30.78
N LYS A 336 14.34 14.55 -29.64
CA LYS A 336 14.25 15.24 -28.36
C LYS A 336 14.88 14.38 -27.27
N LEU A 337 15.55 15.03 -26.32
CA LEU A 337 15.96 14.42 -25.06
C LEU A 337 14.89 14.74 -24.03
N LEU A 338 14.26 13.71 -23.48
CA LEU A 338 13.21 13.82 -22.47
C LEU A 338 13.63 13.09 -21.20
N GLU A 339 13.09 13.54 -20.09
CA GLU A 339 13.24 12.90 -18.77
C GLU A 339 11.90 12.33 -18.34
N LEU A 340 11.92 11.53 -17.28
CA LEU A 340 10.70 10.97 -16.72
C LEU A 340 9.88 12.07 -16.01
N ALA A 341 8.58 12.13 -16.29
CA ALA A 341 7.65 13.04 -15.64
C ALA A 341 6.95 12.33 -14.46
N GLU A 342 7.42 12.54 -13.23
CA GLU A 342 6.99 11.76 -12.05
C GLU A 342 5.55 12.05 -11.59
N ASP A 343 5.09 13.29 -11.75
CA ASP A 343 3.83 13.78 -11.16
C ASP A 343 2.58 13.37 -11.97
N GLY A 344 2.77 12.99 -13.23
CA GLY A 344 1.68 12.71 -14.16
C GLY A 344 0.92 13.99 -14.49
N THR A 345 -0.41 13.88 -14.52
CA THR A 345 -1.28 15.04 -14.76
C THR A 345 -1.39 15.93 -13.53
N THR A 346 -1.25 17.24 -13.74
CA THR A 346 -1.38 18.29 -12.71
C THR A 346 -2.41 19.35 -13.13
N VAL A 347 -3.00 20.04 -12.14
CA VAL A 347 -3.99 21.11 -12.34
C VAL A 347 -3.63 22.31 -11.47
N GLU A 348 -3.32 23.44 -12.09
CA GLU A 348 -2.98 24.70 -11.44
C GLU A 348 -4.19 25.65 -11.50
N ARG A 349 -4.71 26.11 -10.36
CA ARG A 349 -5.87 27.02 -10.26
C ARG A 349 -5.42 28.42 -9.84
N PRO A 350 -6.04 29.49 -10.35
CA PRO A 350 -5.64 30.84 -9.95
C PRO A 350 -6.10 31.21 -8.54
N SER A 351 -5.24 31.90 -7.80
CA SER A 351 -5.54 32.40 -6.45
C SER A 351 -6.51 33.59 -6.49
N GLU A 352 -7.53 33.57 -5.63
CA GLU A 352 -8.41 34.73 -5.41
C GLU A 352 -7.71 35.74 -4.48
N SER A 353 -7.58 37.00 -4.92
CA SER A 353 -7.08 38.07 -4.03
C SER A 353 -8.11 38.40 -2.94
N PRO A 354 -7.71 38.55 -1.66
CA PRO A 354 -8.63 38.92 -0.59
C PRO A 354 -8.99 40.42 -0.65
N ALA A 355 -10.26 40.71 -0.37
CA ALA A 355 -10.78 42.06 -0.22
C ALA A 355 -10.09 42.82 0.93
N ALA A 356 -9.94 44.13 0.74
CA ALA A 356 -9.21 45.04 1.61
C ALA A 356 -9.63 44.98 3.09
N GLY A 357 -8.64 44.90 3.99
CA GLY A 357 -8.77 45.49 5.33
C GLY A 357 -8.19 44.74 6.52
N THR A 358 -6.91 44.33 6.52
CA THR A 358 -6.04 44.23 7.72
C THR A 358 -4.60 43.94 7.24
N PRO A 359 -3.53 44.43 7.88
CA PRO A 359 -2.18 44.31 7.32
C PRO A 359 -1.73 42.84 7.28
N VAL A 360 -1.52 42.34 6.07
CA VAL A 360 -1.06 40.97 5.79
C VAL A 360 0.46 40.94 5.83
N GLN A 361 1.00 40.14 6.76
CA GLN A 361 2.39 39.68 6.78
C GLN A 361 2.66 38.76 5.57
N PRO A 362 3.92 38.57 5.12
CA PRO A 362 4.26 37.99 3.82
C PRO A 362 3.69 36.58 3.59
N GLU A 363 3.23 36.27 2.37
CA GLU A 363 2.80 34.92 1.96
C GLU A 363 3.95 33.90 2.09
N GLU A 364 3.69 32.83 2.86
CA GLU A 364 4.65 31.80 3.23
C GLU A 364 4.87 30.75 2.13
N ALA A 365 6.11 30.30 2.03
CA ALA A 365 6.54 29.17 1.22
C ALA A 365 5.76 27.89 1.57
N LEU A 366 5.49 27.04 0.57
CA LEU A 366 4.92 25.70 0.80
C LEU A 366 5.89 24.89 1.66
N THR A 367 5.44 24.56 2.88
CA THR A 367 6.17 23.72 3.83
C THR A 367 5.54 22.33 3.87
N TYR A 368 6.27 21.34 4.38
CA TYR A 368 5.76 19.98 4.61
C TYR A 368 4.44 19.97 5.44
N ALA A 369 4.27 20.97 6.30
CA ALA A 369 3.03 21.24 7.07
C ALA A 369 1.80 21.53 6.19
N SER A 370 1.98 22.14 5.01
CA SER A 370 0.89 22.44 4.08
C SER A 370 0.35 21.20 3.34
N SER A 371 1.08 20.08 3.34
CA SER A 371 0.62 18.75 2.89
C SER A 371 -0.18 17.98 3.96
N GLY A 372 -0.48 18.63 5.09
CA GLY A 372 -1.16 18.01 6.24
C GLY A 372 -0.22 17.31 7.22
N VAL A 373 1.11 17.51 7.12
CA VAL A 373 2.11 16.86 7.99
C VAL A 373 2.83 17.89 8.87
N SER A 374 2.39 18.02 10.13
CA SER A 374 2.89 19.02 11.08
C SER A 374 4.14 18.53 11.83
N ILE A 375 5.29 19.08 11.46
CA ILE A 375 6.56 18.91 12.21
C ILE A 375 6.41 19.45 13.64
N ASP A 376 5.62 20.52 13.84
CA ASP A 376 5.36 21.10 15.16
C ASP A 376 4.53 20.17 16.06
N ALA A 377 3.51 19.50 15.51
CA ALA A 377 2.73 18.50 16.24
C ALA A 377 3.61 17.30 16.64
N GLY A 378 4.53 16.88 15.77
CA GLY A 378 5.54 15.87 16.11
C GLY A 378 6.48 16.33 17.25
N ASN A 379 6.94 17.58 17.22
CA ASN A 379 7.77 18.14 18.28
C ASN A 379 7.02 18.27 19.62
N ASP A 380 5.75 18.64 19.58
CA ASP A 380 4.92 18.76 20.78
C ASP A 380 4.56 17.40 21.37
N LEU A 381 4.33 16.38 20.53
CA LEU A 381 4.25 14.98 20.96
C LEU A 381 5.54 14.57 21.67
N VAL A 382 6.71 14.80 21.06
CA VAL A 382 8.02 14.48 21.66
C VAL A 382 8.19 15.16 23.02
N LYS A 383 7.77 16.42 23.19
CA LYS A 383 7.80 17.10 24.50
C LYS A 383 6.88 16.42 25.51
N GLY A 384 5.67 16.04 25.11
CA GLY A 384 4.67 15.38 25.96
C GLY A 384 5.11 14.00 26.44
N ILE A 385 5.82 13.23 25.60
CA ILE A 385 6.16 11.84 25.91
C ILE A 385 7.54 11.66 26.56
N LYS A 386 8.42 12.68 26.56
CA LYS A 386 9.78 12.60 27.13
C LYS A 386 9.82 12.05 28.57
N ALA A 387 8.88 12.46 29.42
CA ALA A 387 8.80 11.98 30.79
C ALA A 387 8.34 10.51 30.86
N LEU A 388 7.42 10.12 29.97
CA LEU A 388 6.90 8.77 29.85
C LEU A 388 7.99 7.80 29.42
N THR A 389 8.76 8.15 28.37
CA THR A 389 9.87 7.30 27.89
C THR A 389 10.98 7.20 28.92
N ALA A 390 11.37 8.32 29.57
CA ALA A 390 12.39 8.31 30.62
C ALA A 390 12.01 7.45 31.84
N ALA A 391 10.71 7.31 32.13
CA ALA A 391 10.22 6.43 33.20
C ALA A 391 10.43 4.94 32.91
N THR A 392 10.76 4.57 31.67
CA THR A 392 11.06 3.19 31.25
C THR A 392 12.56 2.82 31.36
N ARG A 393 13.40 3.76 31.80
CA ARG A 393 14.86 3.57 31.91
C ARG A 393 15.22 2.27 32.64
N ARG A 394 16.28 1.62 32.18
CA ARG A 394 16.86 0.41 32.77
C ARG A 394 18.39 0.43 32.66
N PRO A 395 19.12 -0.45 33.36
CA PRO A 395 20.55 -0.62 33.12
C PRO A 395 20.81 -0.88 31.62
N GLY A 396 21.72 -0.09 31.05
CA GLY A 396 22.08 -0.13 29.63
C GLY A 396 21.25 0.76 28.70
N ALA A 397 20.07 1.25 29.10
CA ALA A 397 19.23 2.11 28.25
C ALA A 397 18.52 3.19 29.08
N ASP A 398 18.76 4.46 28.77
CA ASP A 398 18.28 5.60 29.57
C ASP A 398 16.86 6.07 29.22
N GLY A 399 16.23 5.50 28.19
CA GLY A 399 14.88 5.85 27.74
C GLY A 399 14.75 7.29 27.21
N LYS A 400 15.88 7.91 26.83
CA LYS A 400 15.87 9.25 26.23
C LYS A 400 15.59 9.17 24.74
N ILE A 401 14.69 10.05 24.28
CA ILE A 401 14.28 10.18 22.88
C ILE A 401 14.72 11.53 22.29
N GLY A 402 14.76 11.62 20.96
CA GLY A 402 15.15 12.83 20.20
C GLY A 402 16.54 12.78 19.54
N GLY A 403 17.23 11.63 19.64
CA GLY A 403 18.42 11.32 18.83
C GLY A 403 18.07 10.47 17.60
N PHE A 404 19.07 10.14 16.77
CA PHE A 404 18.90 9.35 15.54
C PHE A 404 18.49 7.89 15.77
N GLY A 405 18.65 7.38 16.98
CA GLY A 405 18.28 6.00 17.32
C GLY A 405 18.43 5.72 18.81
N GLY A 406 17.67 4.75 19.29
CA GLY A 406 17.76 4.23 20.64
C GLY A 406 19.03 3.40 20.84
N LEU A 407 19.68 3.56 21.99
CA LEU A 407 20.93 2.85 22.32
C LEU A 407 20.71 1.92 23.52
N LEU A 408 21.36 0.76 23.46
CA LEU A 408 21.41 -0.21 24.55
C LEU A 408 22.85 -0.70 24.73
N ASP A 409 23.44 -0.39 25.87
CA ASP A 409 24.71 -0.95 26.31
C ASP A 409 24.47 -2.32 26.96
N LEU A 410 24.89 -3.38 26.26
CA LEU A 410 24.73 -4.76 26.70
C LEU A 410 25.56 -5.07 27.95
N GLU A 411 26.75 -4.52 28.09
CA GLU A 411 27.61 -4.75 29.26
C GLU A 411 26.97 -4.12 30.50
N ALA A 412 26.52 -2.86 30.40
CA ALA A 412 25.79 -2.19 31.46
C ALA A 412 24.43 -2.84 31.77
N ALA A 413 23.81 -3.53 30.81
CA ALA A 413 22.61 -4.35 31.01
C ALA A 413 22.91 -5.72 31.66
N GLY A 414 24.17 -6.05 31.92
CA GLY A 414 24.60 -7.27 32.61
C GLY A 414 24.93 -8.44 31.68
N TYR A 415 25.22 -8.19 30.41
CA TYR A 415 25.66 -9.16 29.41
C TYR A 415 27.15 -8.97 29.08
N THR A 416 28.01 -9.64 29.85
CA THR A 416 29.48 -9.59 29.71
C THR A 416 30.03 -10.55 28.64
N GLU A 417 29.19 -11.46 28.16
CA GLU A 417 29.47 -12.33 27.01
C GLU A 417 28.44 -12.07 25.90
N PRO A 418 28.78 -12.31 24.61
CA PRO A 418 27.85 -12.10 23.50
C PRO A 418 26.54 -12.88 23.70
N PRO A 419 25.39 -12.20 23.94
CA PRO A 419 24.11 -12.87 24.09
C PRO A 419 23.52 -13.23 22.73
N ILE A 420 22.45 -14.02 22.74
CA ILE A 420 21.58 -14.20 21.58
C ILE A 420 20.49 -13.14 21.66
N LEU A 421 20.33 -12.35 20.59
CA LEU A 421 19.26 -11.37 20.49
C LEU A 421 18.03 -12.00 19.84
N VAL A 422 16.86 -11.67 20.37
CA VAL A 422 15.57 -12.14 19.86
C VAL A 422 14.74 -10.90 19.54
N GLY A 423 14.21 -10.82 18.33
CA GLY A 423 13.34 -9.74 17.88
C GLY A 423 11.91 -10.23 17.68
N ALA A 424 10.94 -9.41 18.08
CA ALA A 424 9.53 -9.60 17.81
C ALA A 424 8.94 -8.29 17.26
N ILE A 425 8.04 -8.40 16.29
CA ILE A 425 7.29 -7.29 15.73
C ILE A 425 5.83 -7.68 15.63
N ASP A 426 4.94 -6.85 16.15
CA ASP A 426 3.49 -7.09 16.14
C ASP A 426 2.70 -5.79 16.29
N GLY A 427 1.42 -5.83 15.92
CA GLY A 427 0.45 -4.75 16.08
C GLY A 427 -0.63 -5.07 17.12
N ILE A 428 -1.56 -4.14 17.31
CA ILE A 428 -2.71 -4.33 18.22
C ILE A 428 -3.84 -5.09 17.53
N GLY A 429 -4.01 -4.88 16.22
CA GLY A 429 -5.14 -5.40 15.46
C GLY A 429 -6.44 -4.64 15.68
N THR A 430 -7.58 -5.25 15.33
CA THR A 430 -8.88 -4.54 15.22
C THR A 430 -9.51 -4.10 16.54
N LYS A 431 -8.85 -4.34 17.68
CA LYS A 431 -9.22 -3.78 19.00
C LYS A 431 -9.16 -2.25 19.02
N VAL A 432 -8.26 -1.64 18.24
CA VAL A 432 -8.11 -0.16 18.16
C VAL A 432 -9.40 0.53 17.70
N LYS A 433 -10.25 -0.15 16.93
CA LYS A 433 -11.55 0.39 16.49
C LYS A 433 -12.51 0.65 17.67
N ILE A 434 -12.43 -0.16 18.73
CA ILE A 434 -13.19 0.08 19.96
C ILE A 434 -12.58 1.25 20.75
N ALA A 435 -11.25 1.37 20.75
CA ALA A 435 -10.57 2.51 21.39
C ALA A 435 -10.96 3.84 20.73
N PHE A 436 -11.12 3.88 19.40
CA PHE A 436 -11.59 5.07 18.68
C PHE A 436 -13.01 5.43 19.06
N GLU A 437 -13.93 4.47 19.05
CA GLU A 437 -15.34 4.71 19.41
C GLU A 437 -15.48 5.17 20.87
N MET A 438 -14.68 4.61 21.77
CA MET A 438 -14.71 4.95 23.19
C MET A 438 -13.87 6.18 23.56
N GLY A 439 -13.08 6.74 22.63
CA GLY A 439 -12.10 7.81 22.91
C GLY A 439 -11.06 7.45 23.98
N LYS A 440 -10.72 6.16 24.10
CA LYS A 440 -9.87 5.61 25.17
C LYS A 440 -8.60 4.95 24.60
N HIS A 441 -7.49 5.69 24.61
CA HIS A 441 -6.23 5.30 23.96
C HIS A 441 -5.12 4.88 24.93
N ASP A 442 -5.30 5.11 26.22
CA ASP A 442 -4.31 4.92 27.30
C ASP A 442 -3.98 3.45 27.62
N THR A 443 -4.82 2.51 27.19
CA THR A 443 -4.62 1.07 27.46
C THR A 443 -4.17 0.26 26.25
N VAL A 444 -4.49 0.69 25.02
CA VAL A 444 -4.12 -0.08 23.81
C VAL A 444 -2.62 -0.03 23.49
N GLY A 445 -1.88 0.93 24.03
CA GLY A 445 -0.42 0.89 24.02
C GLY A 445 0.16 -0.25 24.89
N ILE A 446 -0.53 -0.67 25.95
CA ILE A 446 -0.15 -1.84 26.75
C ILE A 446 -0.36 -3.11 25.93
N ASP A 447 -1.48 -3.20 25.18
CA ASP A 447 -1.74 -4.31 24.26
C ASP A 447 -0.60 -4.46 23.23
N LEU A 448 -0.16 -3.35 22.62
CA LEU A 448 0.93 -3.36 21.65
C LEU A 448 2.22 -3.95 22.24
N VAL A 449 2.60 -3.52 23.44
CA VAL A 449 3.80 -4.03 24.10
C VAL A 449 3.61 -5.50 24.47
N ALA A 450 2.45 -5.87 25.03
CA ALA A 450 2.18 -7.22 25.50
C ALA A 450 2.29 -8.26 24.39
N MET A 451 1.75 -7.98 23.20
CA MET A 451 1.83 -8.87 22.04
C MET A 451 3.28 -9.23 21.71
N ASN A 452 4.15 -8.22 21.66
CA ASN A 452 5.57 -8.39 21.33
C ASN A 452 6.39 -9.05 22.45
N VAL A 453 6.27 -8.57 23.70
CA VAL A 453 7.13 -9.05 24.79
C VAL A 453 6.74 -10.43 25.30
N ASN A 454 5.48 -10.82 25.17
CA ASN A 454 5.05 -12.18 25.46
C ASN A 454 5.60 -13.17 24.42
N ASP A 455 5.72 -12.77 23.15
CA ASP A 455 6.35 -13.61 22.10
C ASP A 455 7.88 -13.73 22.26
N LEU A 456 8.53 -12.75 22.89
CA LEU A 456 9.94 -12.88 23.27
C LEU A 456 10.14 -13.88 24.41
N VAL A 457 9.33 -13.75 25.47
CA VAL A 457 9.56 -14.54 26.70
C VAL A 457 9.26 -16.03 26.51
N VAL A 458 8.46 -16.42 25.50
CA VAL A 458 8.25 -17.85 25.19
C VAL A 458 9.53 -18.59 24.81
N GLN A 459 10.55 -17.87 24.30
CA GLN A 459 11.88 -18.41 24.00
C GLN A 459 12.84 -18.31 25.19
N GLY A 460 12.39 -17.74 26.31
CA GLY A 460 13.21 -17.44 27.48
C GLY A 460 14.00 -16.12 27.38
N ALA A 461 13.71 -15.29 26.38
CA ALA A 461 14.38 -14.01 26.20
C ALA A 461 13.86 -12.95 27.19
N GLU A 462 14.78 -12.19 27.79
CA GLU A 462 14.46 -11.02 28.58
C GLU A 462 14.28 -9.80 27.66
N PRO A 463 13.11 -9.15 27.61
CA PRO A 463 12.92 -7.91 26.84
C PRO A 463 13.86 -6.82 27.35
N LEU A 464 14.60 -6.17 26.43
CA LEU A 464 15.55 -5.11 26.75
C LEU A 464 15.06 -3.74 26.26
N MET A 465 14.66 -3.66 24.99
CA MET A 465 14.21 -2.41 24.37
C MET A 465 12.95 -2.61 23.55
N PHE A 466 12.19 -1.53 23.42
CA PHE A 466 10.97 -1.44 22.64
C PHE A 466 11.01 -0.21 21.75
N LEU A 467 10.49 -0.34 20.53
CA LEU A 467 10.24 0.75 19.61
C LEU A 467 8.81 0.69 19.10
N ASP A 468 8.18 1.84 18.89
CA ASP A 468 6.83 1.94 18.33
C ASP A 468 6.80 2.71 17.01
N TYR A 469 5.84 2.38 16.16
CA TYR A 469 5.51 3.09 14.93
C TYR A 469 4.04 3.45 14.99
N TYR A 470 3.72 4.74 14.99
CA TYR A 470 2.35 5.26 15.04
C TYR A 470 2.01 5.97 13.73
N ALA A 471 0.97 5.52 13.06
CA ALA A 471 0.55 6.03 11.76
C ALA A 471 -0.90 6.51 11.79
N CYS A 472 -1.20 7.71 11.31
CA CYS A 472 -2.55 8.28 11.36
C CYS A 472 -2.82 9.20 10.16
N SER A 473 -4.08 9.60 9.94
CA SER A 473 -4.39 10.56 8.87
C SER A 473 -3.93 11.97 9.23
N LYS A 474 -4.13 12.36 10.48
CA LYS A 474 -3.74 13.64 11.07
C LYS A 474 -3.49 13.40 12.54
N LEU A 475 -2.39 13.91 13.06
CA LEU A 475 -1.93 13.68 14.41
C LEU A 475 -2.82 14.45 15.39
N ASP A 476 -3.53 13.70 16.22
CA ASP A 476 -4.11 14.21 17.45
C ASP A 476 -3.12 13.97 18.59
N VAL A 477 -2.44 15.03 19.03
CA VAL A 477 -1.38 14.97 20.04
C VAL A 477 -1.91 14.43 21.37
N GLU A 478 -3.14 14.75 21.77
CA GLU A 478 -3.69 14.28 23.04
C GLU A 478 -3.87 12.76 23.04
N SER A 479 -4.49 12.22 21.99
CA SER A 479 -4.67 10.77 21.83
C SER A 479 -3.35 10.04 21.66
N ALA A 480 -2.40 10.61 20.93
CA ALA A 480 -1.06 10.04 20.76
C ALA A 480 -0.26 10.01 22.07
N VAL A 481 -0.33 11.06 22.92
CA VAL A 481 0.31 11.05 24.24
C VAL A 481 -0.30 9.98 25.15
N LYS A 482 -1.63 9.84 25.18
CA LYS A 482 -2.30 8.75 25.92
C LYS A 482 -1.87 7.38 25.40
N PHE A 483 -1.80 7.22 24.09
CA PHE A 483 -1.32 5.98 23.48
C PHE A 483 0.11 5.63 23.94
N VAL A 484 1.04 6.59 23.86
CA VAL A 484 2.43 6.40 24.29
C VAL A 484 2.54 6.20 25.81
N GLU A 485 1.65 6.79 26.61
CA GLU A 485 1.53 6.47 28.05
C GLU A 485 1.23 4.99 28.27
N GLY A 486 0.31 4.43 27.47
CA GLY A 486 0.05 2.99 27.45
C GLY A 486 1.29 2.16 27.09
N VAL A 487 2.00 2.56 26.03
CA VAL A 487 3.25 1.88 25.59
C VAL A 487 4.30 1.94 26.71
N ALA A 488 4.55 3.11 27.28
CA ALA A 488 5.51 3.29 28.38
C ALA A 488 5.13 2.44 29.60
N ASN A 489 3.85 2.38 29.95
CA ASN A 489 3.36 1.52 31.03
C ASN A 489 3.58 0.03 30.72
N GLY A 490 3.31 -0.41 29.49
CA GLY A 490 3.63 -1.76 29.03
C GLY A 490 5.12 -2.08 29.18
N CYS A 491 6.00 -1.16 28.76
CA CYS A 491 7.45 -1.29 28.89
C CYS A 491 7.90 -1.42 30.36
N ARG A 492 7.34 -0.63 31.28
CA ARG A 492 7.66 -0.76 32.72
C ARG A 492 7.19 -2.09 33.31
N LEU A 493 6.03 -2.58 32.87
CA LEU A 493 5.50 -3.88 33.30
C LEU A 493 6.41 -5.02 32.81
N SER A 494 6.89 -4.97 31.57
CA SER A 494 7.78 -5.96 30.96
C SER A 494 9.25 -5.84 31.41
N GLY A 495 9.68 -4.64 31.83
CA GLY A 495 11.07 -4.33 32.13
C GLY A 495 11.90 -3.88 30.92
N ALA A 496 11.27 -3.60 29.79
CA ALA A 496 11.94 -3.02 28.62
C ALA A 496 12.04 -1.49 28.74
N ALA A 497 13.04 -0.89 28.07
CA ALA A 497 13.06 0.55 27.83
C ALA A 497 12.39 0.90 26.51
N LEU A 498 11.56 1.94 26.49
CA LEU A 498 11.07 2.58 25.27
C LEU A 498 12.17 3.51 24.75
N VAL A 499 12.90 3.06 23.73
CA VAL A 499 14.15 3.71 23.30
C VAL A 499 13.99 4.60 22.06
N GLY A 500 12.84 4.51 21.39
CA GLY A 500 12.52 5.34 20.23
C GLY A 500 11.19 4.94 19.63
N GLY A 501 10.70 5.77 18.72
CA GLY A 501 9.51 5.49 17.95
C GLY A 501 9.39 6.49 16.82
N GLU A 502 8.46 6.25 15.91
CA GLU A 502 8.22 7.10 14.75
C GLU A 502 6.73 7.44 14.62
N THR A 503 6.42 8.66 14.22
CA THR A 503 5.05 9.15 14.05
C THR A 503 4.87 9.64 12.62
N ALA A 504 3.96 9.01 11.89
CA ALA A 504 3.70 9.31 10.50
C ALA A 504 2.26 9.81 10.29
N GLU A 505 2.14 11.05 9.78
CA GLU A 505 0.87 11.57 9.25
C GLU A 505 0.79 11.24 7.76
N MET A 506 -0.19 10.40 7.41
CA MET A 506 -0.42 9.92 6.05
C MET A 506 -1.88 10.18 5.66
N PRO A 507 -2.28 11.45 5.46
CA PRO A 507 -3.61 11.78 4.96
C PRO A 507 -3.83 11.10 3.61
N GLY A 508 -4.93 10.35 3.48
CA GLY A 508 -5.26 9.57 2.28
C GLY A 508 -4.97 8.07 2.37
N ILE A 509 -4.23 7.60 3.39
CA ILE A 509 -4.13 6.17 3.74
C ILE A 509 -5.09 5.83 4.87
N TYR A 510 -5.05 6.63 5.95
CA TYR A 510 -5.88 6.42 7.14
C TYR A 510 -7.15 7.27 7.07
N GLN A 511 -8.23 6.79 7.69
CA GLN A 511 -9.43 7.59 7.90
C GLN A 511 -9.19 8.64 8.99
N GLN A 512 -9.94 9.74 8.94
CA GLN A 512 -9.81 10.80 9.94
C GLN A 512 -10.18 10.28 11.33
N GLY A 513 -9.34 10.58 12.33
CA GLY A 513 -9.53 10.12 13.72
C GLY A 513 -9.07 8.68 13.98
N GLU A 514 -8.56 7.98 12.97
CA GLU A 514 -8.04 6.63 13.11
C GLU A 514 -6.51 6.59 13.00
N TYR A 515 -5.92 5.63 13.70
CA TYR A 515 -4.50 5.31 13.61
C TYR A 515 -4.25 3.80 13.52
N ASP A 516 -3.07 3.42 13.07
CA ASP A 516 -2.51 2.09 13.28
C ASP A 516 -1.19 2.19 14.01
N ALA A 517 -0.84 1.15 14.77
CA ALA A 517 0.38 1.13 15.55
C ALA A 517 1.07 -0.23 15.47
N GLY A 518 2.35 -0.19 15.13
CA GLY A 518 3.27 -1.33 15.15
C GLY A 518 4.27 -1.18 16.30
N GLY A 519 4.69 -2.30 16.87
CA GLY A 519 5.63 -2.35 17.98
C GLY A 519 6.72 -3.35 17.66
N CYS A 520 7.94 -3.06 18.12
CA CYS A 520 9.11 -3.90 17.94
C CYS A 520 9.80 -4.06 19.29
N ALA A 521 9.92 -5.30 19.78
CA ALA A 521 10.65 -5.61 21.00
C ALA A 521 11.93 -6.37 20.66
N ILE A 522 13.04 -5.95 21.27
CA ILE A 522 14.30 -6.69 21.23
C ILE A 522 14.63 -7.19 22.64
N GLY A 523 14.80 -8.49 22.77
CA GLY A 523 15.22 -9.17 23.99
C GLY A 523 16.55 -9.88 23.83
N ALA A 524 17.06 -10.42 24.93
CA ALA A 524 18.29 -11.20 24.92
C ALA A 524 18.19 -12.47 25.77
N ILE A 525 18.91 -13.48 25.31
CA ILE A 525 19.16 -14.72 26.04
C ILE A 525 20.65 -14.76 26.38
N LYS A 526 20.96 -14.95 27.66
CA LYS A 526 22.36 -15.07 28.11
C LYS A 526 23.03 -16.26 27.44
N LYS A 527 24.30 -16.10 27.07
CA LYS A 527 25.10 -17.19 26.52
C LYS A 527 25.08 -18.40 27.47
N GLY A 528 24.84 -19.59 26.92
CA GLY A 528 24.75 -20.83 27.68
C GLY A 528 23.41 -21.08 28.40
N ALA A 529 22.46 -20.14 28.37
CA ALA A 529 21.10 -20.42 28.80
C ALA A 529 20.35 -21.27 27.76
N THR A 530 19.43 -22.12 28.23
CA THR A 530 18.55 -22.90 27.36
C THR A 530 17.60 -21.99 26.61
N ILE A 531 17.55 -22.13 25.28
CA ILE A 531 16.55 -21.49 24.43
C ILE A 531 15.32 -22.38 24.41
N LEU A 532 14.14 -21.79 24.65
CA LEU A 532 12.87 -22.51 24.62
C LEU A 532 12.19 -22.39 23.24
N PRO A 533 11.36 -23.37 22.86
CA PRO A 533 11.10 -24.64 23.54
C PRO A 533 12.31 -25.60 23.51
N ASP A 534 12.60 -26.24 24.64
CA ASP A 534 13.55 -27.36 24.73
C ASP A 534 12.82 -28.66 24.41
N THR A 535 12.57 -28.86 23.12
CA THR A 535 11.79 -30.00 22.61
C THR A 535 12.43 -31.35 22.91
N ALA A 536 13.76 -31.40 23.08
CA ALA A 536 14.48 -32.61 23.46
C ALA A 536 14.22 -33.03 24.90
N ALA A 537 13.92 -32.08 25.79
CA ALA A 537 13.58 -32.36 27.18
C ALA A 537 12.10 -32.73 27.40
N MET A 538 11.24 -32.54 26.40
CA MET A 538 9.81 -32.84 26.48
C MET A 538 9.54 -34.35 26.36
N ALA A 539 8.61 -34.85 27.16
CA ALA A 539 8.22 -36.26 27.15
C ALA A 539 6.72 -36.45 27.40
N PRO A 540 6.13 -37.60 26.99
CA PRO A 540 4.77 -37.93 27.38
C PRO A 540 4.64 -37.95 28.90
N GLY A 541 3.58 -37.35 29.42
CA GLY A 541 3.34 -37.19 30.86
C GLY A 541 3.80 -35.85 31.44
N ASP A 542 4.55 -35.03 30.69
CA ASP A 542 4.79 -33.63 31.08
C ASP A 542 3.46 -32.89 31.21
N VAL A 543 3.37 -31.98 32.18
CA VAL A 543 2.15 -31.27 32.55
C VAL A 543 2.05 -29.94 31.80
N LEU A 544 0.83 -29.64 31.35
CA LEU A 544 0.48 -28.33 30.81
C LEU A 544 -0.09 -27.45 31.93
N LEU A 545 0.56 -26.31 32.17
CA LEU A 545 0.06 -25.26 33.06
C LEU A 545 -0.45 -24.07 32.24
N GLY A 546 -1.67 -23.63 32.48
CA GLY A 546 -2.25 -22.44 31.85
C GLY A 546 -2.25 -21.24 32.80
N LEU A 547 -1.88 -20.05 32.29
CA LEU A 547 -1.96 -18.79 33.01
C LEU A 547 -3.20 -18.01 32.58
N ALA A 548 -3.95 -17.49 33.55
CA ALA A 548 -5.19 -16.75 33.30
C ALA A 548 -4.96 -15.52 32.41
N SER A 549 -5.79 -15.36 31.38
CA SER A 549 -5.90 -14.11 30.62
C SER A 549 -6.68 -13.06 31.42
N SER A 550 -6.50 -11.79 31.07
CA SER A 550 -7.27 -10.66 31.60
C SER A 550 -8.61 -10.46 30.85
N GLY A 551 -8.86 -11.24 29.81
CA GLY A 551 -9.98 -11.06 28.89
C GLY A 551 -9.63 -11.55 27.49
N VAL A 552 -10.25 -10.93 26.49
CA VAL A 552 -10.06 -11.27 25.06
C VAL A 552 -8.62 -11.01 24.56
N HIS A 553 -7.85 -10.18 25.29
CA HIS A 553 -6.51 -9.72 24.91
C HIS A 553 -6.54 -8.86 23.64
N SER A 554 -5.78 -9.19 22.60
CA SER A 554 -5.69 -8.41 21.35
C SER A 554 -6.11 -9.20 20.10
N ASN A 555 -6.72 -10.37 20.25
CA ASN A 555 -7.08 -11.27 19.14
C ASN A 555 -8.59 -11.55 19.07
N GLY A 556 -9.12 -11.84 17.87
CA GLY A 556 -10.54 -12.16 17.67
C GLY A 556 -11.49 -10.94 17.64
N PHE A 557 -10.98 -9.70 17.73
CA PHE A 557 -11.80 -8.49 17.82
C PHE A 557 -12.67 -8.21 16.60
N SER A 558 -12.31 -8.69 15.41
CA SER A 558 -13.17 -8.60 14.23
C SER A 558 -14.47 -9.40 14.42
N LEU A 559 -14.39 -10.59 15.02
CA LEU A 559 -15.55 -11.40 15.35
C LEU A 559 -16.34 -10.80 16.50
N VAL A 560 -15.65 -10.32 17.56
CA VAL A 560 -16.29 -9.63 18.69
C VAL A 560 -17.16 -8.47 18.21
N ARG A 561 -16.59 -7.56 17.39
CA ARG A 561 -17.32 -6.40 16.85
C ARG A 561 -18.56 -6.84 16.06
N ARG A 562 -18.44 -7.88 15.22
CA ARG A 562 -19.56 -8.42 14.44
C ARG A 562 -20.65 -9.03 15.33
N ILE A 563 -20.30 -9.68 16.44
CA ILE A 563 -21.27 -10.23 17.41
C ILE A 563 -22.02 -9.09 18.10
N ILE A 564 -21.31 -8.05 18.55
CA ILE A 564 -21.89 -6.86 19.20
C ILE A 564 -22.87 -6.17 18.24
N GLU A 565 -22.45 -5.91 17.00
CA GLU A 565 -23.28 -5.30 15.96
C GLU A 565 -24.55 -6.14 15.69
N LYS A 566 -24.41 -7.46 15.51
CA LYS A 566 -25.54 -8.36 15.26
C LYS A 566 -26.53 -8.44 16.43
N LYS A 567 -26.07 -8.16 17.65
CA LYS A 567 -26.93 -8.06 18.84
C LYS A 567 -27.53 -6.67 19.05
N GLY A 568 -27.19 -5.70 18.20
CA GLY A 568 -27.68 -4.33 18.29
C GLY A 568 -27.20 -3.58 19.52
N LEU A 569 -26.04 -3.96 20.08
CA LEU A 569 -25.42 -3.29 21.23
C LEU A 569 -24.43 -2.23 20.75
N SER A 570 -24.38 -1.10 21.45
CA SER A 570 -23.33 -0.09 21.33
C SER A 570 -22.19 -0.38 22.33
N PHE A 571 -20.97 0.09 22.06
CA PHE A 571 -19.88 0.00 23.04
C PHE A 571 -20.11 0.84 24.31
N HIS A 572 -21.04 1.81 24.27
CA HIS A 572 -21.42 2.61 25.43
C HIS A 572 -22.50 1.98 26.30
N ASP A 573 -23.17 0.92 25.84
CA ASP A 573 -24.17 0.21 26.63
C ASP A 573 -23.52 -0.54 27.81
N THR A 574 -24.28 -0.78 28.88
CA THR A 574 -23.85 -1.67 29.97
C THR A 574 -23.54 -3.06 29.42
N ALA A 575 -22.38 -3.61 29.77
CA ALA A 575 -21.97 -4.93 29.31
C ALA A 575 -22.94 -6.01 29.82
N PRO A 576 -23.53 -6.84 28.95
CA PRO A 576 -24.43 -7.92 29.37
C PRO A 576 -23.78 -8.94 30.33
N TRP A 577 -22.45 -9.03 30.33
CA TRP A 577 -21.65 -9.89 31.19
C TRP A 577 -21.07 -9.17 32.42
N SER A 578 -21.24 -7.86 32.55
CA SER A 578 -20.68 -7.07 33.66
C SER A 578 -21.56 -5.86 33.97
N ALA A 579 -22.21 -5.85 35.15
CA ALA A 579 -23.14 -4.80 35.54
C ALA A 579 -22.48 -3.43 35.81
N ASN A 580 -21.15 -3.39 35.97
CA ASN A 580 -20.41 -2.19 36.38
C ASN A 580 -19.58 -1.57 35.24
N GLU A 581 -19.59 -2.17 34.06
CA GLU A 581 -18.77 -1.74 32.93
C GLU A 581 -19.64 -1.51 31.70
N THR A 582 -19.17 -0.67 30.79
CA THR A 582 -19.72 -0.65 29.43
C THR A 582 -19.12 -1.80 28.61
N VAL A 583 -19.80 -2.18 27.52
CA VAL A 583 -19.29 -3.16 26.55
C VAL A 583 -17.87 -2.79 26.11
N GLY A 584 -17.65 -1.54 25.70
CA GLY A 584 -16.34 -1.03 25.27
C GLY A 584 -15.32 -1.00 26.40
N GLY A 585 -15.72 -0.56 27.60
CA GLY A 585 -14.83 -0.51 28.77
C GLY A 585 -14.28 -1.88 29.14
N SER A 586 -15.15 -2.89 29.17
CA SER A 586 -14.77 -4.29 29.45
C SER A 586 -13.86 -4.86 28.37
N LEU A 587 -14.22 -4.68 27.08
CA LEU A 587 -13.44 -5.15 25.93
C LEU A 587 -12.08 -4.46 25.76
N LEU A 588 -11.91 -3.24 26.29
CA LEU A 588 -10.64 -2.50 26.32
C LEU A 588 -9.73 -2.85 27.50
N THR A 589 -10.06 -3.89 28.27
CA THR A 589 -9.15 -4.42 29.29
C THR A 589 -7.82 -4.82 28.64
N PRO A 590 -6.67 -4.32 29.12
CA PRO A 590 -5.39 -4.53 28.47
C PRO A 590 -4.93 -5.99 28.57
N THR A 591 -4.18 -6.41 27.56
CA THR A 591 -3.53 -7.72 27.49
C THR A 591 -2.55 -7.87 28.64
N ARG A 592 -2.55 -9.05 29.26
CA ARG A 592 -1.69 -9.35 30.41
C ARG A 592 -0.24 -9.57 29.93
N ILE A 593 0.71 -8.95 30.62
CA ILE A 593 2.15 -9.10 30.36
C ILE A 593 2.73 -10.13 31.33
N TYR A 594 3.26 -11.25 30.82
CA TYR A 594 3.71 -12.39 31.63
C TYR A 594 5.23 -12.44 31.87
N VAL A 595 5.97 -11.41 31.42
CA VAL A 595 7.44 -11.44 31.32
C VAL A 595 8.14 -11.76 32.65
N LYS A 596 7.86 -10.99 33.71
CA LYS A 596 8.53 -11.14 35.01
C LYS A 596 8.31 -12.52 35.65
N PRO A 597 7.06 -13.03 35.79
CA PRO A 597 6.83 -14.36 36.34
C PRO A 597 7.50 -15.46 35.50
N LEU A 598 7.42 -15.38 34.17
CA LEU A 598 7.97 -16.41 33.29
C LEU A 598 9.50 -16.43 33.33
N LEU A 599 10.17 -15.26 33.31
CA LEU A 599 11.62 -15.19 33.46
C LEU A 599 12.09 -15.74 34.82
N ALA A 600 11.33 -15.53 35.90
CA ALA A 600 11.67 -16.07 37.21
C ALA A 600 11.66 -17.61 37.22
N ALA A 601 10.67 -18.23 36.56
CA ALA A 601 10.59 -19.68 36.43
C ALA A 601 11.63 -20.25 35.44
N THR A 602 11.83 -19.60 34.28
CA THR A 602 12.80 -20.02 33.26
C THR A 602 14.23 -20.00 33.77
N ARG A 603 14.63 -18.96 34.52
CA ARG A 603 15.98 -18.86 35.10
C ARG A 603 16.30 -19.98 36.09
N LYS A 604 15.29 -20.66 36.64
CA LYS A 604 15.44 -21.85 37.50
C LYS A 604 15.38 -23.18 36.72
N GLY A 605 15.30 -23.15 35.38
CA GLY A 605 15.23 -24.35 34.53
C GLY A 605 13.96 -25.16 34.76
N LEU A 606 12.85 -24.49 35.09
CA LEU A 606 11.60 -25.17 35.43
C LEU A 606 10.69 -25.45 34.23
N ILE A 607 10.79 -24.64 33.19
CA ILE A 607 9.91 -24.69 32.02
C ILE A 607 10.65 -25.34 30.84
N LYS A 608 9.95 -26.21 30.12
CA LYS A 608 10.46 -26.88 28.90
C LYS A 608 9.97 -26.24 27.61
N GLY A 609 8.82 -25.56 27.64
CA GLY A 609 8.27 -24.84 26.51
C GLY A 609 7.13 -23.92 26.93
N MET A 610 6.83 -22.93 26.10
CA MET A 610 5.75 -21.98 26.33
C MET A 610 5.03 -21.69 25.02
N ALA A 611 3.73 -21.45 25.11
CA ALA A 611 2.90 -20.97 24.01
C ALA A 611 2.11 -19.74 24.48
N HIS A 612 2.35 -18.60 23.83
CA HIS A 612 1.53 -17.41 23.98
C HIS A 612 0.24 -17.62 23.18
N ILE A 613 -0.92 -17.50 23.83
CA ILE A 613 -2.20 -17.86 23.22
C ILE A 613 -2.81 -16.62 22.54
N THR A 614 -2.62 -16.51 21.23
CA THR A 614 -3.00 -15.37 20.39
C THR A 614 -3.99 -15.79 19.29
N GLY A 615 -3.84 -15.29 18.05
CA GLY A 615 -4.61 -15.75 16.91
C GLY A 615 -4.43 -17.26 16.68
N GLY A 616 -5.52 -17.96 16.39
CA GLY A 616 -5.51 -19.43 16.31
C GLY A 616 -5.72 -20.14 17.66
N GLY A 617 -5.82 -19.37 18.76
CA GLY A 617 -6.29 -19.85 20.06
C GLY A 617 -5.44 -20.99 20.62
N LEU A 618 -6.05 -21.90 21.38
CA LEU A 618 -5.32 -23.02 21.98
C LEU A 618 -4.87 -24.04 20.94
N LEU A 619 -5.69 -24.26 19.90
CA LEU A 619 -5.51 -25.33 18.93
C LEU A 619 -4.32 -25.06 17.99
N GLU A 620 -4.03 -23.80 17.65
CA GLU A 620 -2.90 -23.49 16.75
C GLU A 620 -1.63 -23.06 17.50
N ASN A 621 -1.73 -22.46 18.69
CA ASN A 621 -0.55 -21.94 19.38
C ASN A 621 0.19 -23.00 20.20
N ILE A 622 -0.51 -23.93 20.84
CA ILE A 622 0.12 -24.98 21.65
C ILE A 622 0.98 -25.92 20.78
N PRO A 623 0.53 -26.40 19.60
CA PRO A 623 1.36 -27.26 18.77
C PRO A 623 2.70 -26.65 18.33
N ARG A 624 2.77 -25.32 18.15
CA ARG A 624 3.99 -24.62 17.69
C ARG A 624 5.19 -24.80 18.64
N MET A 625 4.96 -25.13 19.91
CA MET A 625 6.04 -25.39 20.87
C MET A 625 6.40 -26.87 21.04
N LEU A 626 5.69 -27.80 20.39
CA LEU A 626 5.85 -29.24 20.60
C LEU A 626 6.77 -29.88 19.54
N PRO A 627 7.54 -30.94 19.88
CA PRO A 627 8.18 -31.80 18.88
C PRO A 627 7.16 -32.65 18.14
N ASP A 628 7.56 -33.15 16.97
CA ASP A 628 6.69 -33.95 16.11
C ASP A 628 6.17 -35.25 16.72
N SER A 629 6.80 -35.72 17.80
CA SER A 629 6.45 -36.96 18.49
C SER A 629 5.39 -36.79 19.58
N LEU A 630 5.03 -35.56 19.94
CA LEU A 630 4.12 -35.26 21.05
C LEU A 630 2.88 -34.50 20.60
N ALA A 631 1.82 -34.63 21.39
CA ALA A 631 0.58 -33.88 21.26
C ALA A 631 0.16 -33.33 22.63
N ALA A 632 -0.70 -32.31 22.64
CA ALA A 632 -1.31 -31.78 23.85
C ALA A 632 -2.73 -32.35 24.06
N GLU A 633 -3.02 -32.80 25.28
CA GLU A 633 -4.36 -33.18 25.73
C GLU A 633 -4.77 -32.23 26.86
N LEU A 634 -5.81 -31.43 26.63
CA LEU A 634 -6.36 -30.47 27.58
C LEU A 634 -7.76 -30.88 28.04
N ASP A 635 -8.10 -30.52 29.27
CA ASP A 635 -9.46 -30.66 29.81
C ASP A 635 -10.06 -29.27 30.09
N ALA A 636 -11.06 -28.88 29.32
CA ALA A 636 -11.76 -27.60 29.45
C ALA A 636 -12.37 -27.35 30.84
N LYS A 637 -12.60 -28.40 31.64
CA LYS A 637 -13.07 -28.30 33.04
C LYS A 637 -12.03 -27.75 33.99
N ALA A 638 -10.76 -27.73 33.60
CA ALA A 638 -9.64 -27.44 34.50
C ALA A 638 -9.42 -25.94 34.77
N TRP A 639 -10.09 -25.04 34.03
CA TRP A 639 -10.04 -23.61 34.28
C TRP A 639 -11.40 -22.94 34.04
N PRO A 640 -11.68 -21.81 34.70
CA PRO A 640 -12.89 -21.04 34.46
C PRO A 640 -12.73 -20.17 33.20
N VAL A 641 -13.81 -20.07 32.42
CA VAL A 641 -13.93 -19.11 31.33
C VAL A 641 -14.63 -17.85 31.84
N LEU A 642 -14.09 -16.68 31.53
CA LEU A 642 -14.66 -15.39 31.95
C LEU A 642 -16.05 -15.15 31.31
N ASP A 643 -16.91 -14.41 31.99
CA ASP A 643 -18.30 -14.23 31.54
C ASP A 643 -18.42 -13.51 30.19
N VAL A 644 -17.46 -12.63 29.84
CA VAL A 644 -17.35 -12.03 28.50
C VAL A 644 -17.25 -13.09 27.41
N PHE A 645 -16.49 -14.16 27.65
CA PHE A 645 -16.30 -15.23 26.68
C PHE A 645 -17.53 -16.12 26.57
N LYS A 646 -18.15 -16.48 27.69
CA LYS A 646 -19.42 -17.23 27.69
C LYS A 646 -20.49 -16.47 26.91
N TRP A 647 -20.62 -15.18 27.20
CA TRP A 647 -21.55 -14.32 26.49
C TRP A 647 -21.23 -14.25 24.99
N LEU A 648 -19.96 -14.05 24.60
CA LEU A 648 -19.56 -14.00 23.19
C LEU A 648 -19.88 -15.32 22.46
N LYS A 649 -19.64 -16.45 23.11
CA LYS A 649 -19.93 -17.78 22.56
C LYS A 649 -21.43 -17.96 22.34
N GLU A 650 -22.25 -17.67 23.35
CA GLU A 650 -23.71 -17.77 23.27
C GLU A 650 -24.30 -16.78 22.25
N ALA A 651 -23.89 -15.52 22.34
CA ALA A 651 -24.35 -14.45 21.47
C ALA A 651 -23.98 -14.70 19.99
N GLY A 652 -22.76 -15.18 19.75
CA GLY A 652 -22.26 -15.53 18.43
C GLY A 652 -22.76 -16.87 17.89
N ARG A 653 -23.33 -17.74 18.75
CA ARG A 653 -23.65 -19.15 18.44
C ARG A 653 -22.42 -19.89 17.91
N LEU A 654 -21.29 -19.71 18.58
CA LEU A 654 -20.01 -20.27 18.15
C LEU A 654 -19.94 -21.75 18.51
N GLU A 655 -19.52 -22.58 17.55
CA GLU A 655 -19.18 -23.97 17.80
C GLU A 655 -17.92 -24.05 18.69
N ASP A 656 -17.83 -25.11 19.49
CA ASP A 656 -16.77 -25.28 20.49
C ASP A 656 -15.36 -25.20 19.87
N ALA A 657 -15.17 -25.82 18.70
CA ALA A 657 -13.90 -25.81 17.97
C ALA A 657 -13.55 -24.40 17.46
N GLU A 658 -14.50 -23.67 16.88
CA GLU A 658 -14.27 -22.30 16.39
C GLU A 658 -13.99 -21.32 17.54
N PHE A 659 -14.69 -21.50 18.66
CA PHE A 659 -14.46 -20.71 19.86
C PHE A 659 -13.05 -20.94 20.44
N CYS A 660 -12.62 -22.20 20.50
CA CYS A 660 -11.28 -22.60 20.95
C CYS A 660 -10.15 -22.15 20.02
N ARG A 661 -10.43 -22.09 18.70
CA ARG A 661 -9.51 -21.61 17.68
C ARG A 661 -9.44 -20.09 17.59
N THR A 662 -10.52 -19.38 17.91
CA THR A 662 -10.55 -17.92 17.78
C THR A 662 -10.05 -17.21 19.03
N PHE A 663 -10.40 -17.71 20.20
CA PHE A 663 -10.17 -17.04 21.46
C PHE A 663 -9.16 -17.78 22.33
N ASN A 664 -8.56 -17.04 23.27
CA ASN A 664 -7.70 -17.61 24.29
C ASN A 664 -8.47 -18.41 25.37
N THR A 665 -9.80 -18.31 25.38
CA THR A 665 -10.72 -19.04 26.28
C THR A 665 -10.41 -18.89 27.77
N GLY A 666 -9.76 -17.79 28.18
CA GLY A 666 -9.37 -17.55 29.57
C GLY A 666 -7.91 -17.87 29.89
N LEU A 667 -7.13 -18.39 28.94
CA LEU A 667 -5.71 -18.71 29.13
C LEU A 667 -4.84 -17.88 28.19
N GLY A 668 -4.02 -16.97 28.69
CA GLY A 668 -3.14 -16.17 27.82
C GLY A 668 -1.77 -16.79 27.55
N MET A 669 -1.37 -17.78 28.36
CA MET A 669 -0.08 -18.46 28.21
C MET A 669 -0.22 -19.92 28.66
N VAL A 670 0.44 -20.84 27.96
CA VAL A 670 0.51 -22.27 28.33
C VAL A 670 1.97 -22.71 28.44
N LEU A 671 2.31 -23.46 29.48
CA LEU A 671 3.67 -23.89 29.81
C LEU A 671 3.75 -25.42 29.86
N VAL A 672 4.85 -25.98 29.36
CA VAL A 672 5.21 -27.40 29.54
C VAL A 672 6.19 -27.53 30.70
N VAL A 673 5.85 -28.35 31.70
CA VAL A 673 6.62 -28.54 32.94
C VAL A 673 6.66 -30.03 33.30
N SER A 674 7.79 -30.54 33.78
CA SER A 674 7.84 -31.91 34.32
C SER A 674 6.92 -32.04 35.54
N GLU A 675 6.28 -33.20 35.74
CA GLU A 675 5.40 -33.46 36.89
C GLU A 675 6.04 -33.09 38.24
N ASP A 676 7.32 -33.44 38.46
CA ASP A 676 8.05 -33.16 39.69
C ASP A 676 8.30 -31.66 39.95
N LYS A 677 8.22 -30.84 38.91
CA LYS A 677 8.46 -29.39 38.98
C LYS A 677 7.17 -28.56 39.07
N VAL A 678 6.00 -29.16 38.85
CA VAL A 678 4.70 -28.45 38.79
C VAL A 678 4.46 -27.59 40.02
N ARG A 679 4.66 -28.13 41.23
CA ARG A 679 4.40 -27.40 42.48
C ARG A 679 5.29 -26.15 42.57
N THR A 680 6.60 -26.33 42.42
CA THR A 680 7.59 -25.25 42.50
C THR A 680 7.35 -24.17 41.43
N THR A 681 7.02 -24.57 40.21
CA THR A 681 6.68 -23.63 39.14
C THR A 681 5.43 -22.83 39.48
N THR A 682 4.38 -23.50 39.97
CA THR A 682 3.12 -22.87 40.35
C THR A 682 3.30 -21.86 41.48
N GLU A 683 4.06 -22.23 42.52
CA GLU A 683 4.36 -21.34 43.66
C GLU A 683 5.06 -20.06 43.19
N ILE A 684 6.10 -20.17 42.35
CA ILE A 684 6.81 -19.00 41.82
C ILE A 684 5.88 -18.10 41.00
N LEU A 685 5.05 -18.67 40.14
CA LEU A 685 4.13 -17.88 39.31
C LEU A 685 3.08 -17.17 40.19
N GLN A 686 2.57 -17.83 41.22
CA GLN A 686 1.62 -17.26 42.17
C GLN A 686 2.24 -16.18 43.07
N GLU A 687 3.53 -16.25 43.41
CA GLU A 687 4.26 -15.18 44.10
C GLU A 687 4.25 -13.86 43.32
N TYR A 688 4.21 -13.95 41.98
CA TYR A 688 4.06 -12.79 41.08
C TYR A 688 2.59 -12.41 40.81
N GLY A 689 1.64 -13.09 41.45
CA GLY A 689 0.21 -12.81 41.30
C GLY A 689 -0.45 -13.42 40.07
N GLU A 690 0.16 -14.46 39.48
CA GLU A 690 -0.47 -15.23 38.40
C GLU A 690 -1.48 -16.23 38.95
N GLN A 691 -2.61 -16.37 38.25
CA GLN A 691 -3.52 -17.51 38.45
C GLN A 691 -3.08 -18.63 37.51
N VAL A 692 -2.81 -19.80 38.09
CA VAL A 692 -2.23 -20.95 37.39
C VAL A 692 -3.18 -22.13 37.47
N TYR A 693 -3.47 -22.74 36.33
CA TYR A 693 -4.32 -23.92 36.21
C TYR A 693 -3.51 -25.09 35.67
N ARG A 694 -3.70 -26.29 36.21
CA ARG A 694 -3.21 -27.53 35.60
C ARG A 694 -4.22 -27.96 34.56
N ILE A 695 -3.96 -27.66 33.29
CA ILE A 695 -4.96 -27.74 32.22
C ILE A 695 -4.91 -29.03 31.41
N GLY A 696 -3.82 -29.79 31.53
CA GLY A 696 -3.61 -30.95 30.68
C GLY A 696 -2.23 -31.56 30.81
N ARG A 697 -1.84 -32.32 29.79
CA ARG A 697 -0.55 -33.01 29.70
C ARG A 697 -0.12 -33.23 28.25
N LEU A 698 1.15 -33.54 28.06
CA LEU A 698 1.66 -34.06 26.80
C LEU A 698 1.42 -35.56 26.69
N THR A 699 1.01 -36.00 25.51
CA THR A 699 0.83 -37.41 25.14
C THR A 699 1.70 -37.74 23.93
N LYS A 700 1.81 -39.03 23.59
CA LYS A 700 2.40 -39.42 22.30
C LYS A 700 1.46 -38.99 21.19
N ARG A 701 2.01 -38.38 20.13
CA ARG A 701 1.21 -37.93 18.98
C ARG A 701 0.58 -39.12 18.27
N ALA A 702 -0.72 -39.01 18.02
CA ALA A 702 -1.46 -39.85 17.09
C ALA A 702 -1.71 -39.02 15.82
N ASP A 703 -2.97 -38.75 15.48
CA ASP A 703 -3.33 -37.95 14.30
C ASP A 703 -3.50 -36.44 14.61
N GLU A 704 -3.94 -36.10 15.83
CA GLU A 704 -4.18 -34.70 16.24
C GLU A 704 -3.05 -34.14 17.12
N GLU A 705 -2.71 -32.86 16.91
CA GLU A 705 -1.58 -32.19 17.59
C GLU A 705 -1.99 -31.58 18.95
N CYS A 706 -3.25 -31.17 19.08
CA CYS A 706 -3.82 -30.57 20.27
C CYS A 706 -5.31 -30.92 20.37
N THR A 707 -5.69 -31.56 21.46
CA THR A 707 -7.07 -31.98 21.75
C THR A 707 -7.57 -31.26 22.99
N VAL A 708 -8.81 -30.75 22.93
CA VAL A 708 -9.47 -30.16 24.10
C VAL A 708 -10.76 -30.93 24.37
N GLN A 709 -10.80 -31.60 25.51
CA GLN A 709 -11.95 -32.39 25.96
C GLN A 709 -12.90 -31.54 26.79
N ASN A 710 -14.17 -31.98 26.90
CA ASN A 710 -15.20 -31.38 27.75
C ASN A 710 -15.54 -29.91 27.45
N MET A 711 -15.42 -29.46 26.19
CA MET A 711 -15.71 -28.06 25.81
C MET A 711 -17.16 -27.62 26.04
N ASP A 712 -18.07 -28.57 26.29
CA ASP A 712 -19.46 -28.32 26.65
C ASP A 712 -19.63 -27.52 27.93
N VAL A 713 -18.62 -27.49 28.82
CA VAL A 713 -18.64 -26.69 30.06
C VAL A 713 -18.48 -25.20 29.86
N TRP A 714 -18.13 -24.77 28.64
CA TRP A 714 -18.04 -23.34 28.29
C TRP A 714 -19.35 -22.78 27.75
N ARG A 715 -20.48 -23.48 27.94
CA ARG A 715 -21.81 -23.04 27.52
C ARG A 715 -22.45 -22.08 28.51
#